data_AF-A0A4P9ZG66-F1
#
_entry.id   AF-A0A4P9ZG66-F1
#
_cell.length_a   1.000
_cell.length_b   1.000
_cell.length_c   1.000
_cell.angle_alpha   90.00
_cell.angle_beta   90.00
_cell.angle_gamma   90.00
#
_symmetry.space_group_name_H-M   'P 1'
#
loop_
_entity.id
_entity.type
_entity.pdbx_description
1 polymer ?
#
loop_
_entity_poly.entity_id
_entity_poly.type
_entity_poly.pdbx_seq_one_letter_code
_entity_poly.pdbx_strand_id
1 'polypeptide(L)'
;MRTANKNVTRANCKNCTCSPGLLSRNKRSMLMAKRINIKRTGSGSPGASRHGSILTLDATSLCLPETKAVNTSDRLAALRKTMAESDVAVYIVPSEDEHQSEYVAPLDQRRNFISGFSGSSGTVIVTRDVTCMNDVPEGQAALATDGRYFNQATNELDFNWTLLKQGIKCALTWEKWAVQQAVQMSIDSGYKISIGVDPKLISYLTYERIQKTIEEELVKSTRASIDLVPVRENLIDKIWLNFEELPESSHSLIKKLDLQYAGESAQDKIAKVAEKIKENNAYGLVVSALDEVAWLLNLRGSDIQYNPVFYSYAVVTSAGDVTLYADYERFDSTVSSYLSDCKVAVKPYLSFWSNIVTLSKEFSVKGQSFILDTGVASWEIVRLLKCKYQLVSPSPIEDLKAIKNETELRGAHNAHLKDGRALVKFFAWLESQIVLQSELVDEVDADEHLTTLRRQEKDFVGLSFDTICATGANGAIIHYKPFKGTCKTIDPSKIYLCDSGAQYLDGTTDTTRTVHMGTPTADEIKNYTLVLKGHLALGNLKFPEHTTGNVIDSIARQYLWQYGLDYGHGTSHGIGLYLNVHEGPIGIGPRPTAAKNALKPGHLISNEPGYYSDGNYGIRIENVMLVKESGMSYNGRKFLEFETVTVVPYCRRLIDVKLLTAQEIKWVNEYHQQIWDKLGPSFEKTSLEYMWLKRETSPL
;
A
#
# COMPACT_ATOMS: atom_id res chain seq x y z
N MET A 1 75.86 5.90 16.16
CA MET A 1 75.02 5.04 15.29
C MET A 1 73.58 5.10 15.79
N ARG A 2 72.63 5.48 14.91
CA ARG A 2 71.16 5.49 15.06
C ARG A 2 70.59 6.35 16.22
N THR A 3 70.51 7.67 16.02
CA THR A 3 69.34 8.47 15.57
C THR A 3 68.21 8.59 16.59
N ALA A 4 68.10 9.80 17.13
CA ALA A 4 67.15 10.28 18.11
C ALA A 4 65.81 10.73 17.50
N ASN A 5 64.80 10.68 18.36
CA ASN A 5 63.41 11.11 18.21
C ASN A 5 63.21 12.52 17.65
N LYS A 6 62.16 12.69 16.83
CA LYS A 6 61.29 13.86 16.85
C LYS A 6 59.83 13.43 16.80
N ASN A 7 59.07 13.90 17.78
CA ASN A 7 57.64 13.69 17.98
C ASN A 7 56.81 14.31 16.86
N VAL A 8 55.71 13.64 16.49
CA VAL A 8 54.54 14.27 15.85
C VAL A 8 53.34 14.01 16.74
N THR A 9 52.68 15.10 17.13
CA THR A 9 51.56 15.20 18.04
C THR A 9 50.30 14.50 17.50
N ARG A 10 49.67 13.66 18.32
CA ARG A 10 48.31 13.15 18.08
C ARG A 10 47.30 14.27 18.32
N ALA A 11 46.52 14.60 17.29
CA ALA A 11 45.27 15.33 17.48
C ALA A 11 44.22 14.37 18.07
N ASN A 12 43.64 14.75 19.21
CA ASN A 12 42.53 14.03 19.84
C ASN A 12 41.27 14.15 18.97
N CYS A 13 40.75 13.03 18.49
CA CYS A 13 39.35 12.95 18.07
C CYS A 13 38.48 12.98 19.32
N LYS A 14 37.65 14.02 19.46
CA LYS A 14 36.49 13.98 20.37
C LYS A 14 35.44 13.07 19.73
N ASN A 15 34.93 12.12 20.51
CA ASN A 15 33.76 11.28 20.22
C ASN A 15 33.87 10.30 19.04
N CYS A 16 34.69 9.26 19.17
CA CYS A 16 34.61 8.10 18.29
C CYS A 16 34.58 6.81 19.14
N THR A 17 33.41 6.22 19.32
CA THR A 17 33.18 4.92 19.97
C THR A 17 33.33 3.78 18.96
N CYS A 18 34.51 3.66 18.35
CA CYS A 18 34.85 2.49 17.56
C CYS A 18 35.47 1.43 18.47
N SER A 19 34.68 0.43 18.87
CA SER A 19 35.20 -0.76 19.55
C SER A 19 36.12 -1.56 18.60
N PRO A 20 37.36 -1.90 19.01
CA PRO A 20 38.28 -2.62 18.14
C PRO A 20 38.00 -4.13 18.21
N GLY A 21 37.32 -4.66 17.20
CA GLY A 21 37.19 -6.11 17.09
C GLY A 21 36.16 -6.56 16.09
N LEU A 22 36.42 -6.38 14.79
CA LEU A 22 35.78 -7.13 13.68
C LEU A 22 36.42 -6.76 12.33
N LEU A 23 37.76 -6.79 12.24
CA LEU A 23 38.47 -6.69 10.97
C LEU A 23 39.59 -7.73 10.89
N SER A 24 39.22 -9.00 10.88
CA SER A 24 40.06 -10.02 10.23
C SER A 24 39.22 -11.20 9.76
N ARG A 25 38.72 -11.12 8.53
CA ARG A 25 38.54 -12.25 7.57
C ARG A 25 37.63 -11.78 6.44
N ASN A 26 38.24 -11.38 5.33
CA ASN A 26 37.88 -11.81 3.98
C ASN A 26 38.72 -11.04 2.96
N LYS A 27 39.83 -11.66 2.53
CA LYS A 27 40.51 -11.32 1.27
C LYS A 27 39.78 -12.05 0.14
N ARG A 28 39.14 -11.32 -0.78
CA ARG A 28 39.00 -11.76 -2.18
C ARG A 28 39.12 -10.55 -3.11
N SER A 29 39.90 -10.79 -4.15
CA SER A 29 40.46 -9.90 -5.15
C SER A 29 39.43 -9.25 -6.08
N MET A 30 39.55 -7.94 -6.31
CA MET A 30 38.97 -7.25 -7.47
C MET A 30 40.08 -6.87 -8.45
N LEU A 31 39.95 -7.35 -9.69
CA LEU A 31 40.71 -6.96 -10.87
C LEU A 31 39.69 -6.42 -11.88
N MET A 32 39.54 -5.10 -11.95
CA MET A 32 38.92 -4.42 -13.10
C MET A 32 39.53 -3.03 -13.16
N ALA A 33 40.53 -2.86 -14.03
CA ALA A 33 41.06 -1.57 -14.40
C ALA A 33 40.94 -1.41 -15.92
N LYS A 34 40.30 -0.29 -16.30
CA LYS A 34 40.47 0.50 -17.53
C LYS A 34 39.98 -0.08 -18.86
N ARG A 35 38.98 0.61 -19.41
CA ARG A 35 39.11 1.28 -20.73
C ARG A 35 38.36 2.62 -20.70
N ILE A 36 39.12 3.72 -20.74
CA ILE A 36 38.62 5.05 -21.14
C ILE A 36 39.19 5.32 -22.53
N ASN A 37 38.30 5.56 -23.48
CA ASN A 37 38.62 5.90 -24.87
C ASN A 37 38.69 7.42 -24.99
N ILE A 38 39.84 7.97 -25.37
CA ILE A 38 40.05 9.42 -25.53
C ILE A 38 39.87 9.77 -27.01
N LYS A 39 38.85 10.57 -27.34
CA LYS A 39 38.82 11.33 -28.60
C LYS A 39 39.74 12.53 -28.46
N ARG A 40 40.73 12.62 -29.35
CA ARG A 40 41.62 13.77 -29.55
C ARG A 40 40.96 14.77 -30.51
N THR A 41 40.98 16.04 -30.13
CA THR A 41 41.11 17.18 -31.06
C THR A 41 42.17 18.11 -30.49
N GLY A 42 43.21 18.40 -31.27
CA GLY A 42 44.38 19.13 -30.81
C GLY A 42 44.40 20.61 -31.22
N SER A 43 45.26 21.39 -30.56
CA SER A 43 46.21 22.35 -31.16
C SER A 43 46.84 23.22 -30.05
N GLY A 44 48.17 23.35 -30.01
CA GLY A 44 48.86 24.43 -29.28
C GLY A 44 50.10 24.02 -28.46
N SER A 45 51.25 24.59 -28.82
CA SER A 45 52.65 24.33 -28.41
C SER A 45 53.06 24.79 -26.98
N PRO A 46 54.29 24.48 -26.51
CA PRO A 46 54.63 24.25 -25.10
C PRO A 46 55.31 25.43 -24.38
N GLY A 47 55.05 25.58 -23.08
CA GLY A 47 55.73 26.56 -22.21
C GLY A 47 55.49 26.25 -20.73
N ALA A 48 56.57 26.20 -19.95
CA ALA A 48 56.61 25.66 -18.60
C ALA A 48 55.94 26.52 -17.51
N SER A 49 55.26 25.87 -16.57
CA SER A 49 55.30 26.10 -15.11
C SER A 49 54.25 25.20 -14.44
N ARG A 50 54.67 24.18 -13.68
CA ARG A 50 53.76 23.34 -12.90
C ARG A 50 53.28 24.12 -11.68
N HIS A 51 52.03 24.60 -11.72
CA HIS A 51 51.26 24.92 -10.52
C HIS A 51 50.15 23.88 -10.33
N GLY A 52 49.87 23.62 -9.06
CA GLY A 52 49.29 22.40 -8.55
C GLY A 52 47.92 22.01 -9.08
N SER A 53 47.70 20.70 -9.09
CA SER A 53 46.39 20.12 -8.89
C SER A 53 46.61 18.88 -8.01
N ILE A 54 46.68 19.12 -6.70
CA ILE A 54 46.39 18.07 -5.72
C ILE A 54 44.95 17.66 -6.04
N LEU A 55 44.78 16.47 -6.63
CA LEU A 55 43.49 15.81 -6.63
C LEU A 55 43.18 15.51 -5.17
N THR A 56 42.49 16.44 -4.51
CA THR A 56 41.73 16.14 -3.31
C THR A 56 40.69 15.12 -3.71
N LEU A 57 41.02 13.85 -3.53
CA LEU A 57 40.03 12.80 -3.35
C LEU A 57 39.24 13.24 -2.13
N ASP A 58 38.03 13.75 -2.39
CA ASP A 58 37.10 14.06 -1.33
C ASP A 58 36.78 12.74 -0.62
N ALA A 59 37.15 12.66 0.66
CA ALA A 59 36.97 11.48 1.47
C ALA A 59 35.49 11.13 1.64
N THR A 60 34.58 12.08 1.36
CA THR A 60 33.13 11.87 1.26
C THR A 60 32.74 10.92 0.12
N SER A 61 33.52 10.82 -0.97
CA SER A 61 33.22 9.89 -2.08
C SER A 61 33.63 8.44 -1.82
N LEU A 62 34.35 8.19 -0.71
CA LEU A 62 34.75 6.86 -0.23
C LEU A 62 33.90 6.39 0.97
N CYS A 63 32.99 7.23 1.45
CA CYS A 63 31.98 6.83 2.40
C CYS A 63 30.88 6.08 1.66
N LEU A 64 30.65 4.83 2.07
CA LEU A 64 29.42 4.10 1.79
C LEU A 64 28.21 5.03 2.00
N PRO A 65 27.12 4.88 1.21
CA PRO A 65 25.96 5.74 1.37
C PRO A 65 25.53 5.78 2.83
N GLU A 66 25.32 6.99 3.34
CA GLU A 66 24.85 7.26 4.70
C GLU A 66 23.69 6.32 5.03
N THR A 67 23.76 5.74 6.22
CA THR A 67 22.85 4.69 6.71
C THR A 67 21.39 5.08 6.52
N LYS A 68 20.62 4.26 5.77
CA LYS A 68 19.15 4.36 5.61
C LYS A 68 18.38 4.33 6.93
N ALA A 69 18.99 3.80 7.99
CA ALA A 69 18.34 3.63 9.28
C ALA A 69 18.40 4.89 10.14
N VAL A 70 17.23 5.38 10.55
CA VAL A 70 17.10 6.42 11.58
C VAL A 70 17.49 5.79 12.92
N ASN A 71 18.39 6.41 13.69
CA ASN A 71 18.70 5.93 15.03
C ASN A 71 17.51 6.26 15.96
N THR A 72 16.84 5.21 16.44
CA THR A 72 15.61 5.27 17.24
C THR A 72 15.86 5.10 18.74
N SER A 73 17.13 5.02 19.18
CA SER A 73 17.47 4.74 20.59
C SER A 73 16.86 5.76 21.55
N ASP A 74 16.97 7.05 21.23
CA ASP A 74 16.42 8.13 22.09
C ASP A 74 14.88 8.16 22.04
N ARG A 75 14.28 7.85 20.88
CA ARG A 75 12.82 7.75 20.71
C ARG A 75 12.25 6.62 21.57
N LEU A 76 12.91 5.45 21.58
CA LEU A 76 12.54 4.30 22.41
C LEU A 76 12.71 4.59 23.90
N ALA A 77 13.78 5.28 24.30
CA ALA A 77 14.00 5.70 25.69
C ALA A 77 12.86 6.62 26.18
N ALA A 78 12.50 7.63 25.38
CA ALA A 78 11.38 8.53 25.68
C ALA A 78 10.04 7.80 25.76
N LEU A 79 9.77 6.85 24.85
CA LEU A 79 8.56 6.04 24.88
C LEU A 79 8.48 5.16 26.13
N ARG A 80 9.57 4.48 26.50
CA ARG A 80 9.58 3.63 27.71
C ARG A 80 9.35 4.43 28.98
N LYS A 81 9.78 5.69 29.03
CA LYS A 81 9.49 6.61 30.13
C LYS A 81 8.02 7.01 30.21
N THR A 82 7.32 7.17 29.10
CA THR A 82 5.86 7.44 29.12
C THR A 82 5.04 6.17 29.39
N MET A 83 5.54 4.99 28.97
CA MET A 83 4.98 3.67 29.31
C MET A 83 5.04 3.38 30.82
N ALA A 84 6.23 3.48 31.41
CA ALA A 84 6.48 4.32 32.59
C ALA A 84 5.30 4.74 33.46
N GLU A 85 4.97 6.01 33.23
CA GLU A 85 3.95 6.84 33.86
C GLU A 85 2.53 6.30 33.65
N SER A 86 2.30 5.54 32.58
CA SER A 86 0.99 4.98 32.22
C SER A 86 0.75 3.55 32.71
N ASP A 87 1.70 2.99 33.46
CA ASP A 87 1.69 1.59 33.95
C ASP A 87 1.48 0.54 32.84
N VAL A 88 2.12 0.77 31.69
CA VAL A 88 2.09 -0.14 30.53
C VAL A 88 3.45 -0.81 30.37
N ALA A 89 3.44 -2.12 30.15
CA ALA A 89 4.64 -2.92 30.01
C ALA A 89 4.93 -3.30 28.56
N VAL A 90 3.89 -3.53 27.76
CA VAL A 90 3.97 -3.78 26.32
C VAL A 90 3.08 -2.77 25.62
N TYR A 91 3.60 -1.99 24.69
CA TYR A 91 2.84 -1.00 23.93
C TYR A 91 2.79 -1.38 22.45
N ILE A 92 1.58 -1.43 21.90
CA ILE A 92 1.32 -1.77 20.50
C ILE A 92 1.04 -0.48 19.72
N VAL A 93 1.76 -0.31 18.61
CA VAL A 93 1.60 0.82 17.69
C VAL A 93 1.28 0.24 16.28
N PRO A 94 0.01 0.23 15.87
CA PRO A 94 -0.39 -0.21 14.52
C PRO A 94 0.02 0.81 13.45
N SER A 95 -0.16 0.45 12.17
CA SER A 95 0.04 1.41 11.05
C SER A 95 -1.21 2.24 10.77
N GLU A 96 -2.37 1.69 11.11
CA GLU A 96 -3.69 2.19 10.83
C GLU A 96 -4.04 3.44 11.66
N ASP A 97 -4.89 4.30 11.09
CA ASP A 97 -5.48 5.47 11.75
C ASP A 97 -6.80 5.12 12.47
N GLU A 98 -7.52 6.14 12.97
CA GLU A 98 -8.82 5.96 13.66
C GLU A 98 -9.91 5.34 12.76
N HIS A 99 -9.70 5.33 11.43
CA HIS A 99 -10.64 4.88 10.41
C HIS A 99 -10.20 3.59 9.70
N GLN A 100 -9.10 3.00 10.17
CA GLN A 100 -8.50 1.79 9.60
C GLN A 100 -8.11 1.96 8.12
N SER A 101 -7.63 3.15 7.76
CA SER A 101 -7.10 3.44 6.44
C SER A 101 -5.82 2.65 6.16
N GLU A 102 -5.66 2.11 4.94
CA GLU A 102 -4.42 1.41 4.53
C GLU A 102 -3.24 2.38 4.37
N TYR A 103 -3.49 3.51 3.70
CA TYR A 103 -2.56 4.64 3.67
C TYR A 103 -3.05 5.64 4.70
N VAL A 104 -2.14 6.15 5.52
CA VAL A 104 -2.45 7.12 6.56
C VAL A 104 -1.82 8.46 6.25
N ALA A 105 -2.47 9.55 6.69
CA ALA A 105 -1.90 10.88 6.57
C ALA A 105 -0.57 10.97 7.34
N PRO A 106 0.35 11.89 6.97
CA PRO A 106 1.63 12.04 7.64
C PRO A 106 1.54 12.16 9.17
N LEU A 107 0.52 12.84 9.69
CA LEU A 107 0.26 12.98 11.14
C LEU A 107 -0.07 11.66 11.85
N ASP A 108 -0.58 10.67 11.13
CA ASP A 108 -0.93 9.36 11.68
C ASP A 108 0.19 8.32 11.49
N GLN A 109 1.31 8.67 10.87
CA GLN A 109 2.47 7.79 10.63
C GLN A 109 3.32 7.54 11.90
N ARG A 110 2.67 7.28 13.04
CA ARG A 110 3.28 7.03 14.37
C ARG A 110 4.30 5.89 14.33
N ARG A 111 3.99 4.83 13.57
CA ARG A 111 4.89 3.69 13.36
C ARG A 111 6.18 4.10 12.63
N ASN A 112 6.06 4.91 11.57
CA ASN A 112 7.22 5.45 10.86
C ASN A 112 8.09 6.29 11.80
N PHE A 113 7.47 7.19 12.57
CA PHE A 113 8.18 7.97 13.58
C PHE A 113 8.94 7.10 14.59
N ILE A 114 8.30 6.13 15.24
CA ILE A 114 8.99 5.37 16.31
C ILE A 114 10.06 4.41 15.78
N SER A 115 9.89 3.86 14.58
CA SER A 115 10.75 2.78 14.05
C SER A 115 11.69 3.18 12.89
N GLY A 116 11.43 4.30 12.22
CA GLY A 116 12.06 4.65 10.94
C GLY A 116 11.57 3.84 9.73
N PHE A 117 10.70 2.84 9.93
CA PHE A 117 10.18 2.02 8.84
C PHE A 117 9.02 2.71 8.11
N SER A 118 9.14 2.85 6.79
CA SER A 118 8.27 3.67 5.94
C SER A 118 7.26 2.88 5.08
N GLY A 119 7.22 1.55 5.16
CA GLY A 119 6.25 0.74 4.39
C GLY A 119 4.79 1.04 4.76
N SER A 120 3.79 0.61 3.97
CA SER A 120 2.38 0.91 4.31
C SER A 120 1.81 -0.02 5.39
N SER A 121 2.38 -1.21 5.56
CA SER A 121 1.86 -2.25 6.46
C SER A 121 2.87 -2.65 7.52
N GLY A 122 2.46 -2.63 8.78
CA GLY A 122 3.21 -3.22 9.89
C GLY A 122 2.70 -2.86 11.28
N THR A 123 3.16 -3.59 12.28
CA THR A 123 2.81 -3.34 13.69
C THR A 123 4.09 -3.30 14.51
N VAL A 124 4.27 -2.21 15.25
CA VAL A 124 5.36 -2.04 16.20
C VAL A 124 4.91 -2.51 17.57
N ILE A 125 5.78 -3.25 18.26
CA ILE A 125 5.58 -3.66 19.65
C ILE A 125 6.83 -3.26 20.43
N VAL A 126 6.66 -2.42 21.43
CA VAL A 126 7.73 -1.97 22.33
C VAL A 126 7.46 -2.50 23.72
N THR A 127 8.46 -3.12 24.34
CA THR A 127 8.38 -3.57 25.73
C THR A 127 9.21 -2.68 26.65
N ARG A 128 8.79 -2.64 27.91
CA ARG A 128 9.46 -2.02 29.03
C ARG A 128 9.63 -3.07 30.12
N ASP A 129 10.85 -3.41 30.49
CA ASP A 129 11.13 -4.28 31.63
C ASP A 129 10.65 -3.63 32.94
N VAL A 130 9.66 -4.26 33.57
CA VAL A 130 9.05 -3.80 34.83
C VAL A 130 9.93 -4.05 36.06
N THR A 131 10.97 -4.88 35.92
CA THR A 131 11.93 -5.16 36.99
C THR A 131 13.15 -4.23 36.94
N CYS A 132 13.27 -3.45 35.86
CA CYS A 132 14.36 -2.51 35.67
C CYS A 132 14.25 -1.33 36.66
N MET A 133 15.33 -1.09 37.42
CA MET A 133 15.43 0.00 38.39
C MET A 133 16.24 1.20 37.86
N ASN A 134 16.55 1.22 36.56
CA ASN A 134 17.30 2.30 35.93
C ASN A 134 16.39 3.53 35.68
N ASP A 135 17.00 4.73 35.60
CA ASP A 135 16.28 5.98 35.28
C ASP A 135 15.57 5.92 33.92
N VAL A 136 16.15 5.17 32.96
CA VAL A 136 15.54 4.86 31.67
C VAL A 136 15.27 3.35 31.64
N PRO A 137 13.99 2.93 31.60
CA PRO A 137 13.67 1.52 31.52
C PRO A 137 14.19 0.87 30.23
N GLU A 138 14.75 -0.33 30.35
CA GLU A 138 15.18 -1.15 29.21
C GLU A 138 14.02 -1.99 28.65
N GLY A 139 14.23 -2.65 27.51
CA GLY A 139 13.25 -3.54 26.92
C GLY A 139 13.58 -3.93 25.48
N GLN A 140 12.67 -4.67 24.86
CA GLN A 140 12.77 -5.11 23.46
C GLN A 140 11.89 -4.25 22.56
N ALA A 141 12.20 -4.23 21.26
CA ALA A 141 11.38 -3.60 20.24
C ALA A 141 11.30 -4.52 19.03
N ALA A 142 10.09 -4.72 18.51
CA ALA A 142 9.84 -5.57 17.36
C ALA A 142 8.94 -4.87 16.34
N LEU A 143 9.24 -5.07 15.05
CA LEU A 143 8.40 -4.63 13.95
C LEU A 143 7.93 -5.87 13.18
N ALA A 144 6.62 -6.04 13.07
CA ALA A 144 6.00 -7.06 12.26
C ALA A 144 5.53 -6.48 10.94
N THR A 145 5.80 -7.15 9.82
CA THR A 145 5.29 -6.78 8.49
C THR A 145 5.19 -8.01 7.60
N ASP A 146 4.60 -7.88 6.42
CA ASP A 146 4.38 -8.95 5.46
C ASP A 146 5.46 -9.02 4.36
N GLY A 147 5.36 -10.03 3.47
CA GLY A 147 6.36 -10.36 2.48
C GLY A 147 6.75 -9.23 1.52
N ARG A 148 5.87 -8.24 1.33
CA ARG A 148 6.13 -7.07 0.48
C ARG A 148 7.26 -6.21 1.01
N TYR A 149 7.51 -6.24 2.32
CA TYR A 149 8.34 -5.29 3.04
C TYR A 149 9.56 -5.87 3.75
N PHE A 150 9.83 -7.17 3.66
CA PHE A 150 10.97 -7.79 4.39
C PHE A 150 12.32 -7.15 4.04
N ASN A 151 12.57 -6.93 2.76
CA ASN A 151 13.81 -6.32 2.28
C ASN A 151 13.89 -4.84 2.68
N GLN A 152 12.76 -4.12 2.63
CA GLN A 152 12.70 -2.72 3.06
C GLN A 152 12.95 -2.58 4.57
N ALA A 153 12.24 -3.33 5.40
CA ALA A 153 12.38 -3.31 6.85
C ALA A 153 13.81 -3.66 7.29
N THR A 154 14.46 -4.63 6.64
CA THR A 154 15.86 -4.98 6.95
C THR A 154 16.84 -3.84 6.68
N ASN A 155 16.52 -2.93 5.74
CA ASN A 155 17.38 -1.80 5.38
C ASN A 155 17.08 -0.52 6.17
N GLU A 156 15.84 -0.34 6.64
CA GLU A 156 15.38 0.88 7.33
C GLU A 156 15.46 0.77 8.86
N LEU A 157 15.36 -0.43 9.42
CA LEU A 157 15.40 -0.64 10.87
C LEU A 157 16.85 -0.55 11.40
N ASP A 158 17.03 0.12 12.54
CA ASP A 158 18.29 0.15 13.26
C ASP A 158 18.52 -1.13 14.12
N PHE A 159 19.61 -1.16 14.87
CA PHE A 159 20.01 -2.31 15.69
C PHE A 159 19.08 -2.58 16.90
N ASN A 160 18.15 -1.69 17.23
CA ASN A 160 17.23 -1.87 18.35
C ASN A 160 16.05 -2.79 18.01
N TRP A 161 15.78 -3.01 16.72
CA TRP A 161 14.55 -3.66 16.25
C TRP A 161 14.75 -5.12 15.85
N THR A 162 13.78 -5.95 16.23
CA THR A 162 13.64 -7.31 15.71
C THR A 162 12.53 -7.37 14.66
N LEU A 163 12.86 -7.85 13.45
CA LEU A 163 11.88 -8.03 12.37
C LEU A 163 11.10 -9.34 12.52
N LEU A 164 9.78 -9.25 12.71
CA LEU A 164 8.85 -10.38 12.76
C LEU A 164 8.17 -10.58 11.41
N LYS A 165 8.71 -11.51 10.60
CA LYS A 165 8.23 -11.79 9.24
C LYS A 165 6.88 -12.52 9.23
N GLN A 166 5.79 -11.80 8.94
CA GLN A 166 4.43 -12.35 8.90
C GLN A 166 4.19 -13.17 7.62
N GLY A 167 3.34 -14.19 7.71
CA GLY A 167 2.97 -15.03 6.56
C GLY A 167 3.95 -16.15 6.19
N ILE A 168 5.10 -16.23 6.86
CA ILE A 168 6.03 -17.37 6.72
C ILE A 168 5.57 -18.53 7.60
N LYS A 169 5.62 -19.75 7.08
CA LYS A 169 5.32 -20.98 7.84
C LYS A 169 6.21 -21.05 9.09
N CYS A 170 5.58 -21.29 10.24
CA CYS A 170 6.22 -21.37 11.56
C CYS A 170 6.76 -20.04 12.14
N ALA A 171 6.54 -18.89 11.49
CA ALA A 171 6.82 -17.60 12.10
C ALA A 171 5.80 -17.26 13.20
N LEU A 172 6.25 -16.57 14.26
CA LEU A 172 5.37 -16.04 15.29
C LEU A 172 4.55 -14.89 14.72
N THR A 173 3.24 -14.90 14.96
CA THR A 173 2.43 -13.71 14.73
C THR A 173 2.81 -12.63 15.73
N TRP A 174 2.58 -11.38 15.37
CA TRP A 174 2.92 -10.26 16.23
C TRP A 174 2.08 -10.25 17.52
N GLU A 175 0.80 -10.67 17.44
CA GLU A 175 -0.09 -10.80 18.60
C GLU A 175 0.51 -11.82 19.57
N LYS A 176 0.94 -12.97 19.05
CA LYS A 176 1.53 -14.03 19.84
C LYS A 176 2.86 -13.60 20.45
N TRP A 177 3.70 -12.90 19.70
CA TRP A 177 4.95 -12.36 20.23
C TRP A 177 4.69 -11.37 21.37
N ALA A 178 3.79 -10.40 21.19
CA ALA A 178 3.45 -9.41 22.20
C ALA A 178 2.92 -10.05 23.50
N VAL A 179 2.00 -11.01 23.36
CA VAL A 179 1.45 -11.77 24.50
C VAL A 179 2.53 -12.60 25.18
N GLN A 180 3.41 -13.28 24.44
CA GLN A 180 4.50 -14.06 25.01
C GLN A 180 5.51 -13.20 25.79
N GLN A 181 5.82 -11.99 25.32
CA GLN A 181 6.64 -11.05 26.10
C GLN A 181 5.95 -10.67 27.41
N ALA A 182 4.65 -10.37 27.37
CA ALA A 182 3.88 -10.04 28.57
C ALA A 182 3.78 -11.22 29.56
N VAL A 183 3.58 -12.45 29.07
CA VAL A 183 3.58 -13.69 29.88
C VAL A 183 4.91 -13.85 30.58
N GLN A 184 6.02 -13.76 29.84
CA GLN A 184 7.36 -13.95 30.39
C GLN A 184 7.64 -12.93 31.49
N MET A 185 7.37 -11.64 31.23
CA MET A 185 7.55 -10.58 32.21
C MET A 185 6.66 -10.76 33.46
N SER A 186 5.44 -11.29 33.30
CA SER A 186 4.55 -11.55 34.44
C SER A 186 5.09 -12.68 35.32
N ILE A 187 5.63 -13.74 34.70
CA ILE A 187 6.24 -14.86 35.42
C ILE A 187 7.49 -14.41 36.18
N ASP A 188 8.34 -13.61 35.54
CA ASP A 188 9.62 -13.19 36.11
C ASP A 188 9.44 -12.17 37.24
N SER A 189 8.51 -11.24 37.08
CA SER A 189 8.26 -10.18 38.08
C SER A 189 7.27 -10.58 39.17
N GLY A 190 6.39 -11.55 38.90
CA GLY A 190 5.25 -11.90 39.76
C GLY A 190 4.12 -10.87 39.75
N TYR A 191 4.22 -9.80 38.96
CA TYR A 191 3.20 -8.78 38.83
C TYR A 191 2.26 -9.05 37.65
N LYS A 192 1.10 -8.40 37.72
CA LYS A 192 0.18 -8.31 36.59
C LYS A 192 0.76 -7.37 35.54
N ILE A 193 0.74 -7.79 34.28
CA ILE A 193 1.36 -7.06 33.17
C ILE A 193 0.27 -6.49 32.24
N SER A 194 0.36 -5.20 31.96
CA SER A 194 -0.57 -4.50 31.08
C SER A 194 0.00 -4.36 29.66
N ILE A 195 -0.72 -4.90 28.68
CA ILE A 195 -0.51 -4.63 27.25
C ILE A 195 -1.35 -3.41 26.89
N GLY A 196 -0.72 -2.28 26.59
CA GLY A 196 -1.38 -1.04 26.21
C GLY A 196 -1.48 -0.87 24.71
N VAL A 197 -2.60 -0.33 24.26
CA VAL A 197 -2.82 0.09 22.87
C VAL A 197 -3.79 1.26 22.86
N ASP A 198 -3.63 2.17 21.90
CA ASP A 198 -4.63 3.19 21.63
C ASP A 198 -5.89 2.50 21.06
N PRO A 199 -7.03 2.53 21.78
CA PRO A 199 -8.23 1.79 21.37
C PRO A 199 -8.87 2.32 20.09
N LYS A 200 -8.50 3.52 19.62
CA LYS A 200 -9.00 4.07 18.37
C LYS A 200 -8.29 3.50 17.14
N LEU A 201 -7.04 3.05 17.30
CA LEU A 201 -6.17 2.65 16.18
C LEU A 201 -6.23 1.14 15.87
N ILE A 202 -6.93 0.36 16.69
CA ILE A 202 -7.16 -1.06 16.41
C ILE A 202 -8.65 -1.31 16.18
N SER A 203 -8.96 -2.11 15.17
CA SER A 203 -10.32 -2.60 14.95
C SER A 203 -10.75 -3.58 16.03
N TYR A 204 -12.06 -3.72 16.20
CA TYR A 204 -12.62 -4.69 17.16
C TYR A 204 -12.21 -6.12 16.83
N LEU A 205 -12.12 -6.48 15.55
CA LEU A 205 -11.62 -7.79 15.10
C LEU A 205 -10.17 -8.04 15.55
N THR A 206 -9.32 -7.00 15.56
CA THR A 206 -7.94 -7.11 16.06
C THR A 206 -7.92 -7.25 17.57
N TYR A 207 -8.75 -6.50 18.29
CA TYR A 207 -8.95 -6.67 19.73
C TYR A 207 -9.34 -8.11 20.10
N GLU A 208 -10.33 -8.70 19.43
CA GLU A 208 -10.77 -10.08 19.66
C GLU A 208 -9.64 -11.09 19.42
N ARG A 209 -8.82 -10.89 18.38
CA ARG A 209 -7.65 -11.73 18.09
C ARG A 209 -6.61 -11.69 19.22
N ILE A 210 -6.31 -10.50 19.74
CA ILE A 210 -5.38 -10.35 20.86
C ILE A 210 -5.95 -11.01 22.12
N GLN A 211 -7.23 -10.78 22.44
CA GLN A 211 -7.90 -11.38 23.60
C GLN A 211 -7.85 -12.91 23.54
N LYS A 212 -8.21 -13.49 22.40
CA LYS A 212 -8.13 -14.95 22.20
C LYS A 212 -6.70 -15.47 22.40
N THR A 213 -5.69 -14.73 21.91
CA THR A 213 -4.28 -15.11 22.09
C THR A 213 -3.87 -15.04 23.56
N ILE A 214 -4.33 -14.05 24.32
CA ILE A 214 -4.12 -13.95 25.78
C ILE A 214 -4.72 -15.17 26.48
N GLU A 215 -5.98 -15.51 26.19
CA GLU A 215 -6.67 -16.66 26.77
C GLU A 215 -5.91 -17.98 26.49
N GLU A 216 -5.49 -18.20 25.24
CA GLU A 216 -4.74 -19.40 24.83
C GLU A 216 -3.38 -19.54 25.54
N GLU A 217 -2.67 -18.44 25.80
CA GLU A 217 -1.37 -18.45 26.48
C GLU A 217 -1.52 -18.52 28.02
N LEU A 218 -2.54 -17.91 28.60
CA LEU A 218 -2.83 -18.00 30.05
C LEU A 218 -3.21 -19.44 30.47
N VAL A 219 -3.85 -20.21 29.59
CA VAL A 219 -4.11 -21.64 29.82
C VAL A 219 -2.81 -22.44 29.95
N LYS A 220 -1.75 -22.07 29.22
CA LYS A 220 -0.44 -22.74 29.27
C LYS A 220 0.40 -22.29 30.47
N SER A 221 0.22 -21.03 30.87
CA SER A 221 1.03 -20.36 31.88
C SER A 221 0.15 -19.81 33.00
N THR A 222 -0.41 -20.70 33.83
CA THR A 222 -1.38 -20.36 34.89
C THR A 222 -0.86 -19.41 35.98
N ARG A 223 0.45 -19.19 36.04
CA ARG A 223 1.10 -18.24 36.96
C ARG A 223 1.15 -16.80 36.43
N ALA A 224 0.92 -16.60 35.13
CA ALA A 224 0.94 -15.28 34.52
C ALA A 224 -0.41 -14.56 34.72
N SER A 225 -0.37 -13.23 34.81
CA SER A 225 -1.54 -12.36 34.86
C SER A 225 -1.34 -11.20 33.88
N ILE A 226 -2.18 -11.12 32.85
CA ILE A 226 -2.04 -10.17 31.75
C ILE A 226 -3.39 -9.58 31.41
N ASP A 227 -3.41 -8.27 31.16
CA ASP A 227 -4.58 -7.56 30.66
C ASP A 227 -4.22 -6.73 29.42
N LEU A 228 -5.19 -6.59 28.50
CA LEU A 228 -5.15 -5.59 27.43
C LEU A 228 -5.85 -4.32 27.91
N VAL A 229 -5.11 -3.22 28.01
CA VAL A 229 -5.57 -1.94 28.57
C VAL A 229 -5.69 -0.87 27.47
N PRO A 230 -6.78 -0.08 27.47
CA PRO A 230 -6.97 1.01 26.52
C PRO A 230 -6.21 2.25 26.99
N VAL A 231 -5.26 2.72 26.19
CA VAL A 231 -4.46 3.92 26.46
C VAL A 231 -5.05 5.08 25.65
N ARG A 232 -5.86 5.94 26.29
CA ARG A 232 -6.63 6.99 25.60
C ARG A 232 -5.80 8.12 25.00
N GLU A 233 -4.69 8.46 25.64
CA GLU A 233 -3.74 9.45 25.12
C GLU A 233 -2.60 8.69 24.46
N ASN A 234 -2.44 8.83 23.15
CA ASN A 234 -1.42 8.12 22.42
C ASN A 234 -0.01 8.47 22.95
N LEU A 235 0.78 7.45 23.31
CA LEU A 235 2.09 7.68 23.93
C LEU A 235 3.13 8.18 22.92
N ILE A 236 2.93 7.91 21.63
CA ILE A 236 3.78 8.43 20.56
C ILE A 236 3.59 9.94 20.44
N ASP A 237 2.34 10.40 20.43
CA ASP A 237 2.02 11.82 20.27
C ASP A 237 2.62 12.67 21.43
N LYS A 238 2.77 12.09 22.63
CA LYS A 238 3.45 12.74 23.78
C LYS A 238 4.94 12.99 23.57
N ILE A 239 5.60 12.17 22.76
CA ILE A 239 7.05 12.24 22.56
C ILE A 239 7.43 12.82 21.20
N TRP A 240 6.52 12.84 20.22
CA TRP A 240 6.81 13.19 18.83
C TRP A 240 7.50 14.55 18.69
N LEU A 241 6.90 15.59 19.28
CA LEU A 241 7.39 16.97 19.25
C LEU A 241 8.77 17.17 19.90
N ASN A 242 9.28 16.21 20.67
CA ASN A 242 10.62 16.29 21.23
C ASN A 242 11.72 16.00 20.20
N PHE A 243 11.37 15.39 19.06
CA PHE A 243 12.33 14.88 18.08
C PHE A 243 12.16 15.49 16.69
N GLU A 244 10.94 15.81 16.27
CA GLU A 244 10.66 16.40 14.96
C GLU A 244 9.40 17.27 15.02
N GLU A 245 9.30 18.23 14.10
CA GLU A 245 8.09 19.02 13.92
C GLU A 245 6.97 18.13 13.37
N LEU A 246 5.73 18.38 13.81
CA LEU A 246 4.59 17.64 13.31
C LEU A 246 4.34 17.99 11.84
N PRO A 247 4.07 17.00 10.97
CA PRO A 247 3.64 17.25 9.61
C PRO A 247 2.41 18.16 9.53
N GLU A 248 2.29 18.96 8.48
CA GLU A 248 1.10 19.79 8.27
C GLU A 248 -0.16 18.91 8.08
N SER A 249 -1.27 19.33 8.69
CA SER A 249 -2.57 18.72 8.46
C SER A 249 -3.15 19.16 7.12
N SER A 250 -3.73 18.21 6.37
CA SER A 250 -4.55 18.56 5.21
C SER A 250 -5.85 19.22 5.65
N HIS A 251 -5.99 20.51 5.37
CA HIS A 251 -7.27 21.23 5.48
C HIS A 251 -7.94 21.37 4.11
N SER A 252 -7.99 20.27 3.35
CA SER A 252 -8.59 20.28 2.03
C SER A 252 -10.10 20.54 2.10
N LEU A 253 -10.62 21.34 1.17
CA LEU A 253 -12.06 21.50 0.99
C LEU A 253 -12.67 20.20 0.49
N ILE A 254 -13.78 19.81 1.10
CA ILE A 254 -14.57 18.66 0.68
C ILE A 254 -15.37 19.06 -0.55
N LYS A 255 -15.37 18.21 -1.58
CA LYS A 255 -16.03 18.47 -2.86
C LYS A 255 -17.15 17.47 -3.12
N LYS A 256 -18.20 17.94 -3.79
CA LYS A 256 -19.27 17.09 -4.29
C LYS A 256 -18.85 16.39 -5.58
N LEU A 257 -19.16 15.10 -5.69
CA LEU A 257 -19.08 14.34 -6.94
C LEU A 257 -20.40 14.41 -7.68
N ASP A 258 -20.36 14.86 -8.93
CA ASP A 258 -21.56 15.00 -9.75
C ASP A 258 -22.15 13.65 -10.19
N LEU A 259 -23.48 13.63 -10.40
CA LEU A 259 -24.22 12.43 -10.82
C LEU A 259 -23.76 11.85 -12.15
N GLN A 260 -23.16 12.67 -13.03
CA GLN A 260 -22.59 12.19 -14.29
C GLN A 260 -21.44 11.20 -14.08
N TYR A 261 -20.80 11.22 -12.90
CA TYR A 261 -19.76 10.29 -12.50
C TYR A 261 -20.31 9.22 -11.54
N ALA A 262 -21.10 9.63 -10.55
CA ALA A 262 -21.59 8.73 -9.51
C ALA A 262 -22.73 7.79 -9.98
N GLY A 263 -23.54 8.20 -10.97
CA GLY A 263 -24.68 7.43 -11.48
C GLY A 263 -25.90 7.31 -10.56
N GLU A 264 -25.73 7.56 -9.26
CA GLU A 264 -26.78 7.41 -8.25
C GLU A 264 -26.70 8.53 -7.20
N SER A 265 -27.86 9.03 -6.75
CA SER A 265 -27.94 10.11 -5.76
C SER A 265 -27.62 9.62 -4.34
N ALA A 266 -27.19 10.53 -3.45
CA ALA A 266 -26.96 10.19 -2.06
C ALA A 266 -28.27 9.74 -1.37
N GLN A 267 -29.40 10.36 -1.70
CA GLN A 267 -30.71 9.98 -1.16
C GLN A 267 -31.08 8.53 -1.51
N ASP A 268 -30.82 8.10 -2.75
CA ASP A 268 -31.09 6.72 -3.18
C ASP A 268 -30.17 5.72 -2.47
N LYS A 269 -28.88 6.07 -2.34
CA LYS A 269 -27.90 5.27 -1.58
C LYS A 269 -28.30 5.14 -0.11
N ILE A 270 -28.68 6.25 0.53
CA ILE A 270 -29.15 6.27 1.92
C ILE A 270 -30.40 5.38 2.09
N ALA A 271 -31.33 5.41 1.13
CA ALA A 271 -32.50 4.55 1.17
C ALA A 271 -32.12 3.06 1.11
N LYS A 272 -31.22 2.66 0.19
CA LYS A 272 -30.70 1.28 0.11
C LYS A 272 -30.00 0.85 1.40
N VAL A 273 -29.20 1.73 2.00
CA VAL A 273 -28.53 1.44 3.28
C VAL A 273 -29.56 1.29 4.40
N ALA A 274 -30.57 2.16 4.47
CA ALA A 274 -31.63 2.07 5.45
C ALA A 274 -32.43 0.75 5.32
N GLU A 275 -32.65 0.26 4.11
CA GLU A 275 -33.23 -1.07 3.86
C GLU A 275 -32.33 -2.19 4.40
N LYS A 276 -31.01 -2.14 4.14
CA LYS A 276 -30.06 -3.11 4.71
C LYS A 276 -30.00 -3.10 6.23
N ILE A 277 -30.14 -1.94 6.86
CA ILE A 277 -30.24 -1.83 8.32
C ILE A 277 -31.48 -2.57 8.83
N LYS A 278 -32.62 -2.42 8.14
CA LYS A 278 -33.87 -3.13 8.49
C LYS A 278 -33.76 -4.64 8.29
N GLU A 279 -33.14 -5.10 7.20
CA GLU A 279 -32.90 -6.53 6.93
C GLU A 279 -32.08 -7.19 8.05
N ASN A 280 -31.15 -6.46 8.65
CA ASN A 280 -30.35 -6.90 9.80
C ASN A 280 -31.07 -6.74 11.15
N ASN A 281 -32.34 -6.35 11.19
CA ASN A 281 -33.10 -6.10 12.43
C ASN A 281 -32.39 -5.14 13.40
N ALA A 282 -31.70 -4.13 12.86
CA ALA A 282 -31.06 -3.08 13.64
C ALA A 282 -31.73 -1.72 13.39
N TYR A 283 -31.36 -0.71 14.16
CA TYR A 283 -31.93 0.64 14.02
C TYR A 283 -30.96 1.66 13.45
N GLY A 284 -29.64 1.49 13.66
CA GLY A 284 -28.65 2.37 13.07
C GLY A 284 -27.38 1.65 12.63
N LEU A 285 -26.63 2.27 11.73
CA LEU A 285 -25.31 1.87 11.26
C LEU A 285 -24.31 2.98 11.63
N VAL A 286 -23.20 2.60 12.26
CA VAL A 286 -22.05 3.50 12.46
C VAL A 286 -21.08 3.25 11.31
N VAL A 287 -20.74 4.32 10.59
CA VAL A 287 -19.82 4.31 9.45
C VAL A 287 -18.54 5.01 9.87
N SER A 288 -17.46 4.25 9.97
CA SER A 288 -16.11 4.74 10.28
C SER A 288 -15.16 4.69 9.08
N ALA A 289 -15.41 3.85 8.07
CA ALA A 289 -14.60 3.82 6.86
C ALA A 289 -14.79 5.11 6.04
N LEU A 290 -13.70 5.79 5.70
CA LEU A 290 -13.77 7.09 5.02
C LEU A 290 -14.32 6.99 3.58
N ASP A 291 -13.99 5.91 2.89
CA ASP A 291 -14.47 5.60 1.54
C ASP A 291 -15.96 5.28 1.52
N GLU A 292 -16.50 4.63 2.56
CA GLU A 292 -17.94 4.42 2.72
C GLU A 292 -18.69 5.75 2.91
N VAL A 293 -18.18 6.66 3.76
CA VAL A 293 -18.78 7.99 3.95
C VAL A 293 -18.74 8.79 2.64
N ALA A 294 -17.60 8.78 1.95
CA ALA A 294 -17.41 9.44 0.67
C ALA A 294 -18.38 8.89 -0.40
N TRP A 295 -18.54 7.57 -0.49
CA TRP A 295 -19.45 6.92 -1.44
C TRP A 295 -20.91 7.21 -1.12
N LEU A 296 -21.33 7.10 0.15
CA LEU A 296 -22.71 7.26 0.59
C LEU A 296 -23.24 8.66 0.26
N LEU A 297 -22.41 9.68 0.47
CA LEU A 297 -22.81 11.09 0.31
C LEU A 297 -22.42 11.69 -1.05
N ASN A 298 -21.76 10.95 -1.93
CA ASN A 298 -21.14 11.49 -3.15
C ASN A 298 -20.23 12.69 -2.85
N LEU A 299 -19.41 12.57 -1.80
CA LEU A 299 -18.41 13.57 -1.42
C LEU A 299 -17.00 13.00 -1.59
N ARG A 300 -16.03 13.86 -1.82
CA ARG A 300 -14.61 13.51 -1.96
C ARG A 300 -13.74 14.53 -1.24
N GLY A 301 -12.59 14.07 -0.76
CA GLY A 301 -11.58 14.89 -0.10
C GLY A 301 -10.18 14.58 -0.62
N SER A 302 -9.17 15.09 0.08
CA SER A 302 -7.77 14.77 -0.20
C SER A 302 -6.95 14.71 1.08
N ASP A 303 -7.54 14.19 2.17
CA ASP A 303 -6.86 14.15 3.47
C ASP A 303 -5.81 13.06 3.56
N ILE A 304 -6.06 11.96 2.86
CA ILE A 304 -5.13 10.85 2.73
C ILE A 304 -4.56 10.92 1.33
N GLN A 305 -3.24 10.89 1.24
CA GLN A 305 -2.57 10.89 -0.06
C GLN A 305 -3.08 9.70 -0.88
N TYR A 306 -3.34 9.94 -2.17
CA TYR A 306 -3.83 8.95 -3.15
C TYR A 306 -5.28 8.48 -3.00
N ASN A 307 -5.85 8.57 -1.80
CA ASN A 307 -7.24 8.19 -1.52
C ASN A 307 -8.11 9.45 -1.43
N PRO A 308 -9.08 9.65 -2.34
CA PRO A 308 -9.88 10.87 -2.41
C PRO A 308 -10.99 10.92 -1.34
N VAL A 309 -10.61 10.72 -0.09
CA VAL A 309 -11.46 10.64 1.10
C VAL A 309 -11.18 11.79 2.07
N PHE A 310 -12.04 11.96 3.07
CA PHE A 310 -11.91 13.00 4.09
C PHE A 310 -12.26 12.44 5.47
N TYR A 311 -11.52 12.87 6.49
CA TYR A 311 -11.75 12.47 7.88
C TYR A 311 -13.19 12.76 8.29
N SER A 312 -13.95 11.70 8.57
CA SER A 312 -15.35 11.80 8.90
C SER A 312 -15.88 10.52 9.54
N TYR A 313 -16.95 10.68 10.32
CA TYR A 313 -17.83 9.56 10.71
C TYR A 313 -19.23 9.83 10.18
N ALA A 314 -20.03 8.79 9.99
CA ALA A 314 -21.46 8.95 9.78
C ALA A 314 -22.27 7.98 10.64
N VAL A 315 -23.48 8.41 11.02
CA VAL A 315 -24.49 7.54 11.63
C VAL A 315 -25.73 7.59 10.76
N VAL A 316 -26.16 6.43 10.25
CA VAL A 316 -27.35 6.27 9.42
C VAL A 316 -28.41 5.52 10.23
N THR A 317 -29.65 6.00 10.23
CA THR A 317 -30.77 5.30 10.88
C THR A 317 -31.56 4.46 9.87
N SER A 318 -32.31 3.48 10.37
CA SER A 318 -33.29 2.70 9.59
C SER A 318 -34.42 3.57 8.99
N ALA A 319 -34.61 4.80 9.48
CA ALA A 319 -35.54 5.76 8.90
C ALA A 319 -34.94 6.52 7.71
N GLY A 320 -33.63 6.40 7.46
CA GLY A 320 -32.91 7.14 6.43
C GLY A 320 -32.36 8.49 6.91
N ASP A 321 -32.36 8.76 8.22
CA ASP A 321 -31.71 9.96 8.76
C ASP A 321 -30.20 9.74 8.80
N VAL A 322 -29.44 10.74 8.36
CA VAL A 322 -27.97 10.71 8.37
C VAL A 322 -27.42 11.86 9.19
N THR A 323 -26.50 11.54 10.10
CA THR A 323 -25.65 12.51 10.77
C THR A 323 -24.20 12.32 10.31
N LEU A 324 -23.65 13.31 9.63
CA LEU A 324 -22.24 13.42 9.24
C LEU A 324 -21.45 14.16 10.32
N TYR A 325 -20.30 13.63 10.70
CA TYR A 325 -19.34 14.24 11.61
C TYR A 325 -18.10 14.65 10.83
N ALA A 326 -18.01 15.92 10.48
CA ALA A 326 -16.91 16.53 9.74
C ALA A 326 -16.93 18.05 9.97
N ASP A 327 -15.76 18.69 9.94
CA ASP A 327 -15.64 20.09 10.33
C ASP A 327 -16.24 21.04 9.29
N TYR A 328 -17.12 21.94 9.75
CA TYR A 328 -17.92 22.82 8.88
C TYR A 328 -17.07 23.75 8.01
N GLU A 329 -15.89 24.12 8.48
CA GLU A 329 -14.94 25.00 7.77
C GLU A 329 -14.45 24.41 6.44
N ARG A 330 -14.67 23.10 6.25
CA ARG A 330 -14.26 22.37 5.05
C ARG A 330 -15.32 22.32 3.96
N PHE A 331 -16.51 22.87 4.21
CA PHE A 331 -17.60 22.91 3.24
C PHE A 331 -17.68 24.28 2.60
N ASP A 332 -17.70 24.31 1.27
CA ASP A 332 -18.12 25.50 0.53
C ASP A 332 -19.66 25.65 0.56
N SER A 333 -20.17 26.73 -0.04
CA SER A 333 -21.62 26.96 -0.17
C SER A 333 -22.33 25.86 -0.95
N THR A 334 -21.63 25.26 -1.91
CA THR A 334 -22.16 24.21 -2.80
C THR A 334 -22.45 22.95 -2.02
N VAL A 335 -21.48 22.47 -1.24
CA VAL A 335 -21.60 21.27 -0.41
C VAL A 335 -22.57 21.51 0.74
N SER A 336 -22.55 22.69 1.35
CA SER A 336 -23.49 23.05 2.42
C SER A 336 -24.95 23.00 1.94
N SER A 337 -25.25 23.58 0.76
CA SER A 337 -26.58 23.50 0.16
C SER A 337 -26.95 22.05 -0.18
N TYR A 338 -26.03 21.32 -0.79
CA TYR A 338 -26.26 19.92 -1.18
C TYR A 338 -26.58 19.01 0.02
N LEU A 339 -25.84 19.13 1.12
CA LEU A 339 -26.10 18.36 2.34
C LEU A 339 -27.46 18.72 2.96
N SER A 340 -27.86 20.01 2.90
CA SER A 340 -29.19 20.44 3.31
C SER A 340 -30.29 19.83 2.43
N ASP A 341 -30.10 19.82 1.11
CA ASP A 341 -31.04 19.21 0.15
C ASP A 341 -31.18 17.69 0.36
N CYS A 342 -30.08 17.03 0.76
CA CYS A 342 -30.05 15.62 1.15
C CYS A 342 -30.58 15.36 2.57
N LYS A 343 -30.95 16.41 3.32
CA LYS A 343 -31.39 16.33 4.73
C LYS A 343 -30.36 15.67 5.66
N VAL A 344 -29.07 15.88 5.38
CA VAL A 344 -27.97 15.36 6.20
C VAL A 344 -27.67 16.34 7.31
N ALA A 345 -27.77 15.89 8.57
CA ALA A 345 -27.33 16.68 9.71
C ALA A 345 -25.81 16.66 9.78
N VAL A 346 -25.18 17.82 9.97
CA VAL A 346 -23.71 17.94 10.06
C VAL A 346 -23.32 18.36 11.46
N LYS A 347 -22.27 17.76 12.03
CA LYS A 347 -21.68 18.04 13.34
C LYS A 347 -20.15 18.09 13.27
N PRO A 348 -19.44 18.78 14.18
CA PRO A 348 -17.97 18.77 14.21
C PRO A 348 -17.40 17.36 14.34
N TYR A 349 -16.24 17.10 13.74
CA TYR A 349 -15.63 15.77 13.69
C TYR A 349 -15.47 15.13 15.08
N LEU A 350 -14.85 15.85 16.02
CA LEU A 350 -14.60 15.36 17.39
C LEU A 350 -15.87 15.16 18.23
N SER A 351 -16.99 15.77 17.83
CA SER A 351 -18.25 15.62 18.56
C SER A 351 -18.85 14.21 18.45
N PHE A 352 -18.39 13.41 17.47
CA PHE A 352 -18.77 12.00 17.27
C PHE A 352 -18.70 11.20 18.58
N TRP A 353 -17.56 11.28 19.28
CA TRP A 353 -17.31 10.51 20.51
C TRP A 353 -18.31 10.81 21.64
N SER A 354 -18.72 12.07 21.79
CA SER A 354 -19.74 12.46 22.78
C SER A 354 -21.14 12.07 22.31
N ASN A 355 -21.42 12.16 21.00
CA ASN A 355 -22.74 11.91 20.46
C ASN A 355 -23.07 10.42 20.41
N ILE A 356 -22.11 9.57 20.06
CA ILE A 356 -22.33 8.11 20.00
C ILE A 356 -22.68 7.55 21.38
N VAL A 357 -22.11 8.08 22.47
CA VAL A 357 -22.49 7.72 23.84
C VAL A 357 -23.94 8.12 24.14
N THR A 358 -24.34 9.33 23.75
CA THR A 358 -25.71 9.83 23.96
C THR A 358 -26.72 9.01 23.16
N LEU A 359 -26.48 8.82 21.86
CA LEU A 359 -27.34 7.99 20.99
C LEU A 359 -27.43 6.55 21.51
N SER A 360 -26.31 5.98 21.95
CA SER A 360 -26.31 4.62 22.49
C SER A 360 -27.13 4.49 23.77
N LYS A 361 -27.15 5.50 24.65
CA LYS A 361 -28.06 5.51 25.81
C LYS A 361 -29.52 5.57 25.38
N GLU A 362 -29.86 6.43 24.43
CA GLU A 362 -31.23 6.54 23.90
C GLU A 362 -31.69 5.24 23.25
N PHE A 363 -30.82 4.59 22.46
CA PHE A 363 -31.12 3.31 21.81
C PHE A 363 -31.32 2.22 22.85
N SER A 364 -30.51 2.21 23.92
CA SER A 364 -30.65 1.27 25.03
C SER A 364 -32.04 1.37 25.69
N VAL A 365 -32.53 2.59 25.95
CA VAL A 365 -33.88 2.83 26.50
C VAL A 365 -34.98 2.37 25.54
N LYS A 366 -34.80 2.55 24.23
CA LYS A 366 -35.77 2.17 23.20
C LYS A 366 -35.67 0.71 22.75
N GLY A 367 -34.74 -0.08 23.30
CA GLY A 367 -34.47 -1.46 22.86
C GLY A 367 -33.91 -1.58 21.45
N GLN A 368 -33.28 -0.50 20.94
CA GLN A 368 -32.68 -0.40 19.62
C GLN A 368 -31.20 -0.82 19.63
N SER A 369 -30.64 -1.11 18.45
CA SER A 369 -29.25 -1.54 18.29
C SER A 369 -28.54 -0.89 17.11
N PHE A 370 -27.20 -0.85 17.21
CA PHE A 370 -26.32 -0.48 16.11
C PHE A 370 -25.83 -1.70 15.31
N ILE A 371 -25.46 -1.47 14.06
CA ILE A 371 -24.59 -2.33 13.25
C ILE A 371 -23.20 -1.68 13.24
N LEU A 372 -22.16 -2.49 13.42
CA LEU A 372 -20.75 -2.11 13.31
C LEU A 372 -20.03 -3.11 12.40
N ASP A 373 -19.17 -2.61 11.51
CA ASP A 373 -18.22 -3.48 10.82
C ASP A 373 -17.08 -3.85 11.77
N THR A 374 -16.86 -5.14 12.06
CA THR A 374 -15.80 -5.58 12.97
C THR A 374 -14.40 -5.28 12.47
N GLY A 375 -14.22 -5.19 11.15
CA GLY A 375 -12.95 -4.92 10.49
C GLY A 375 -12.53 -3.45 10.55
N VAL A 376 -13.50 -2.53 10.63
CA VAL A 376 -13.30 -1.07 10.49
C VAL A 376 -13.84 -0.26 11.68
N ALA A 377 -14.63 -0.84 12.57
CA ALA A 377 -15.01 -0.17 13.81
C ALA A 377 -13.86 -0.33 14.81
N SER A 378 -13.35 0.80 15.28
CA SER A 378 -12.31 0.80 16.32
C SER A 378 -12.82 0.21 17.63
N TRP A 379 -11.90 -0.37 18.41
CA TRP A 379 -12.21 -0.90 19.74
C TRP A 379 -12.85 0.17 20.64
N GLU A 380 -12.46 1.44 20.51
CA GLU A 380 -13.02 2.54 21.29
C GLU A 380 -14.52 2.74 21.05
N ILE A 381 -15.00 2.61 19.82
CA ILE A 381 -16.44 2.72 19.51
C ILE A 381 -17.20 1.69 20.35
N VAL A 382 -16.78 0.43 20.33
CA VAL A 382 -17.45 -0.66 21.08
C VAL A 382 -17.42 -0.42 22.58
N ARG A 383 -16.31 0.09 23.13
CA ARG A 383 -16.19 0.41 24.57
C ARG A 383 -17.18 1.49 25.02
N LEU A 384 -17.48 2.44 24.16
CA LEU A 384 -18.35 3.58 24.47
C LEU A 384 -19.83 3.23 24.39
N LEU A 385 -20.22 2.23 23.59
CA LEU A 385 -21.61 1.81 23.46
C LEU A 385 -22.19 1.26 24.78
N LYS A 386 -23.47 1.58 25.00
CA LYS A 386 -24.33 1.16 26.13
C LYS A 386 -25.62 0.46 25.68
N CYS A 387 -25.90 0.42 24.38
CA CYS A 387 -26.96 -0.37 23.78
C CYS A 387 -26.44 -1.71 23.24
N LYS A 388 -27.35 -2.54 22.76
CA LYS A 388 -26.99 -3.71 21.96
C LYS A 388 -26.38 -3.28 20.63
N TYR A 389 -25.49 -4.09 20.09
CA TYR A 389 -24.92 -3.90 18.77
C TYR A 389 -24.78 -5.25 18.06
N GLN A 390 -24.75 -5.21 16.74
CA GLN A 390 -24.52 -6.33 15.86
C GLN A 390 -23.21 -6.11 15.13
N LEU A 391 -22.41 -7.17 15.09
CA LEU A 391 -21.10 -7.17 14.48
C LEU A 391 -21.23 -7.87 13.11
N VAL A 392 -20.94 -7.12 12.05
CA VAL A 392 -20.94 -7.61 10.67
C VAL A 392 -19.56 -7.45 10.08
N SER A 393 -19.24 -8.19 9.02
CA SER A 393 -18.05 -7.96 8.20
C SER A 393 -18.25 -8.68 6.87
N PRO A 394 -18.37 -7.94 5.75
CA PRO A 394 -18.20 -6.48 5.64
C PRO A 394 -19.42 -5.67 6.09
N SER A 395 -19.30 -4.34 6.06
CA SER A 395 -20.42 -3.41 6.27
C SER A 395 -21.45 -3.50 5.13
N PRO A 396 -22.72 -3.10 5.36
CA PRO A 396 -23.71 -3.03 4.29
C PRO A 396 -23.37 -2.05 3.17
N ILE A 397 -22.60 -0.99 3.45
CA ILE A 397 -22.20 0.00 2.43
C ILE A 397 -21.12 -0.60 1.53
N GLU A 398 -20.17 -1.33 2.13
CA GLU A 398 -19.09 -2.00 1.42
C GLU A 398 -19.64 -2.98 0.37
N ASP A 399 -20.64 -3.79 0.72
CA ASP A 399 -21.32 -4.70 -0.21
C ASP A 399 -22.06 -3.98 -1.34
N LEU A 400 -22.62 -2.79 -1.07
CA LEU A 400 -23.35 -2.00 -2.06
C LEU A 400 -22.39 -1.32 -3.05
N LYS A 401 -21.31 -0.71 -2.56
CA LYS A 401 -20.36 0.02 -3.40
C LYS A 401 -19.43 -0.91 -4.21
N ALA A 402 -19.21 -2.13 -3.73
CA ALA A 402 -18.43 -3.13 -4.46
C ALA A 402 -19.04 -3.48 -5.84
N ILE A 403 -20.36 -3.33 -6.00
CA ILE A 403 -21.10 -3.55 -7.25
C ILE A 403 -21.31 -2.21 -7.97
N LYS A 404 -20.54 -1.97 -9.02
CA LYS A 404 -20.56 -0.71 -9.76
C LYS A 404 -21.79 -0.63 -10.65
N ASN A 405 -22.42 0.54 -10.68
CA ASN A 405 -23.53 0.83 -11.58
C ASN A 405 -23.03 1.15 -13.02
N GLU A 406 -23.92 1.19 -14.00
CA GLU A 406 -23.56 1.42 -15.41
C GLU A 406 -22.77 2.72 -15.67
N THR A 407 -23.02 3.77 -14.89
CA THR A 407 -22.27 5.04 -15.02
C THR A 407 -20.85 4.88 -14.49
N GLU A 408 -20.71 4.25 -13.33
CA GLU A 408 -19.42 3.90 -12.74
C GLU A 408 -18.62 2.97 -13.68
N LEU A 409 -19.25 1.95 -14.26
CA LEU A 409 -18.59 1.04 -15.22
C LEU A 409 -18.09 1.77 -16.47
N ARG A 410 -18.91 2.65 -17.07
CA ARG A 410 -18.46 3.51 -18.18
C ARG A 410 -17.31 4.42 -17.76
N GLY A 411 -17.37 4.96 -16.54
CA GLY A 411 -16.31 5.77 -15.96
C GLY A 411 -14.99 5.00 -15.86
N ALA A 412 -15.03 3.75 -15.39
CA ALA A 412 -13.86 2.87 -15.33
C ALA A 412 -13.24 2.66 -16.72
N HIS A 413 -14.03 2.39 -17.76
CA HIS A 413 -13.52 2.28 -19.13
C HIS A 413 -12.88 3.58 -19.63
N ASN A 414 -13.49 4.73 -19.35
CA ASN A 414 -12.96 6.04 -19.77
C ASN A 414 -11.66 6.39 -19.05
N ALA A 415 -11.58 6.14 -17.73
CA ALA A 415 -10.38 6.33 -16.93
C ALA A 415 -9.21 5.49 -17.48
N HIS A 416 -9.44 4.20 -17.76
CA HIS A 416 -8.40 3.31 -18.30
C HIS A 416 -8.02 3.61 -19.75
N LEU A 417 -8.91 4.22 -20.54
CA LEU A 417 -8.57 4.70 -21.87
C LEU A 417 -7.64 5.92 -21.81
N LYS A 418 -7.92 6.87 -20.92
CA LYS A 418 -7.07 8.04 -20.64
C LYS A 418 -5.70 7.60 -20.11
N ASP A 419 -5.71 6.73 -19.11
CA ASP A 419 -4.48 6.21 -18.50
C ASP A 419 -3.64 5.39 -19.47
N GLY A 420 -4.29 4.56 -20.30
CA GLY A 420 -3.63 3.83 -21.38
C GLY A 420 -2.93 4.76 -22.38
N ARG A 421 -3.55 5.90 -22.72
CA ARG A 421 -2.92 6.91 -23.59
C ARG A 421 -1.67 7.52 -22.94
N ALA A 422 -1.72 7.84 -21.65
CA ALA A 422 -0.58 8.37 -20.91
C ALA A 422 0.57 7.34 -20.81
N LEU A 423 0.26 6.07 -20.53
CA LEU A 423 1.25 4.99 -20.47
C LEU A 423 1.89 4.70 -21.83
N VAL A 424 1.12 4.73 -22.93
CA VAL A 424 1.68 4.59 -24.29
C VAL A 424 2.64 5.74 -24.61
N LYS A 425 2.26 6.99 -24.31
CA LYS A 425 3.16 8.15 -24.45
C LYS A 425 4.44 7.95 -23.63
N PHE A 426 4.29 7.50 -22.39
CA PHE A 426 5.39 7.29 -21.46
C PHE A 426 6.38 6.23 -21.95
N PHE A 427 5.92 5.02 -22.31
CA PHE A 427 6.83 3.96 -22.74
C PHE A 427 7.51 4.29 -24.08
N ALA A 428 6.80 4.97 -24.98
CA ALA A 428 7.38 5.45 -26.23
C ALA A 428 8.50 6.48 -25.96
N TRP A 429 8.23 7.46 -25.10
CA TRP A 429 9.21 8.45 -24.64
C TRP A 429 10.42 7.79 -23.97
N LEU A 430 10.19 6.91 -23.00
CA LEU A 430 11.23 6.29 -22.18
C LEU A 430 12.21 5.49 -23.06
N GLU A 431 11.68 4.66 -23.98
CA GLU A 431 12.51 3.91 -24.91
C GLU A 431 13.29 4.84 -25.84
N SER A 432 12.70 5.93 -26.32
CA SER A 432 13.41 6.91 -27.15
C SER A 432 14.54 7.61 -26.40
N GLN A 433 14.30 8.07 -25.17
CA GLN A 433 15.32 8.76 -24.37
C GLN A 433 16.51 7.83 -24.10
N ILE A 434 16.24 6.63 -23.62
CA ILE A 434 17.30 5.73 -23.16
C ILE A 434 17.99 5.03 -24.33
N VAL A 435 17.24 4.54 -25.33
CA VAL A 435 17.81 3.71 -26.40
C VAL A 435 18.29 4.55 -27.58
N LEU A 436 17.49 5.52 -28.04
CA LEU A 436 17.82 6.30 -29.24
C LEU A 436 18.73 7.49 -28.93
N GLN A 437 18.49 8.17 -27.80
CA GLN A 437 19.21 9.37 -27.42
C GLN A 437 20.34 9.11 -26.42
N SER A 438 20.37 7.94 -25.77
CA SER A 438 21.36 7.57 -24.74
C SER A 438 21.38 8.53 -23.55
N GLU A 439 20.22 9.09 -23.21
CA GLU A 439 20.04 9.95 -22.05
C GLU A 439 20.04 9.15 -20.75
N LEU A 440 20.47 9.79 -19.66
CA LEU A 440 20.49 9.19 -18.32
C LEU A 440 19.21 9.56 -17.58
N VAL A 441 18.20 8.70 -17.69
CA VAL A 441 16.93 8.84 -16.96
C VAL A 441 16.98 7.93 -15.73
N ASP A 442 16.74 8.48 -14.54
CA ASP A 442 16.60 7.66 -13.32
C ASP A 442 15.15 7.26 -13.03
N GLU A 443 14.96 6.36 -12.06
CA GLU A 443 13.65 5.84 -11.69
C GLU A 443 12.68 6.94 -11.22
N VAL A 444 13.18 8.02 -10.61
CA VAL A 444 12.35 9.16 -10.16
C VAL A 444 11.99 10.04 -11.35
N ASP A 445 12.93 10.32 -12.25
CA ASP A 445 12.67 11.10 -13.47
C ASP A 445 11.58 10.44 -14.32
N ALA A 446 11.58 9.10 -14.38
CA ALA A 446 10.56 8.33 -15.09
C ALA A 446 9.17 8.46 -14.44
N ASP A 447 9.06 8.37 -13.11
CA ASP A 447 7.81 8.60 -12.37
C ASP A 447 7.27 10.02 -12.58
N GLU A 448 8.11 11.03 -12.39
CA GLU A 448 7.72 12.44 -12.57
C GLU A 448 7.22 12.72 -14.00
N HIS A 449 7.86 12.10 -15.00
CA HIS A 449 7.45 12.23 -16.39
C HIS A 449 6.10 11.54 -16.65
N LEU A 450 5.90 10.32 -16.17
CA LEU A 450 4.62 9.61 -16.29
C LEU A 450 3.49 10.39 -15.61
N THR A 451 3.74 10.90 -14.42
CA THR A 451 2.80 11.75 -13.68
C THR A 451 2.45 13.02 -14.46
N THR A 452 3.43 13.64 -15.12
CA THR A 452 3.20 14.80 -16.00
C THR A 452 2.31 14.46 -17.18
N LEU A 453 2.49 13.29 -17.80
CA LEU A 453 1.64 12.83 -18.90
C LEU A 453 0.20 12.56 -18.45
N ARG A 454 0.00 11.96 -17.27
CA ARG A 454 -1.34 11.75 -16.68
C ARG A 454 -2.05 13.05 -16.36
N ARG A 455 -1.35 14.06 -15.84
CA ARG A 455 -1.89 15.40 -15.58
C ARG A 455 -2.47 16.09 -16.82
N GLN A 456 -2.06 15.68 -18.03
CA GLN A 456 -2.59 16.23 -19.28
C GLN A 456 -3.94 15.61 -19.68
N GLU A 457 -4.28 14.44 -19.14
CA GLU A 457 -5.54 13.78 -19.44
C GLU A 457 -6.70 14.45 -18.69
N LYS A 458 -7.88 14.44 -19.32
CA LYS A 458 -9.06 15.12 -18.79
C LYS A 458 -9.51 14.49 -17.46
N ASP A 459 -9.92 15.36 -16.53
CA ASP A 459 -10.49 14.98 -15.24
C ASP A 459 -9.49 14.28 -14.31
N PHE A 460 -8.18 14.38 -14.57
CA PHE A 460 -7.12 13.92 -13.67
C PHE A 460 -7.18 14.67 -12.33
N VAL A 461 -7.08 13.92 -11.22
CA VAL A 461 -7.09 14.46 -9.86
C VAL A 461 -5.75 14.27 -9.18
N GLY A 462 -5.15 13.08 -9.30
CA GLY A 462 -3.91 12.72 -8.63
C GLY A 462 -3.51 11.28 -8.95
N LEU A 463 -2.42 10.80 -8.37
CA LEU A 463 -2.07 9.38 -8.42
C LEU A 463 -2.98 8.57 -7.49
N SER A 464 -3.19 7.29 -7.79
CA SER A 464 -3.95 6.37 -6.93
C SER A 464 -3.08 5.60 -5.93
N PHE A 465 -1.75 5.67 -6.09
CA PHE A 465 -0.71 5.24 -5.15
C PHE A 465 0.66 5.80 -5.61
N ASP A 466 1.71 5.63 -4.80
CA ASP A 466 3.09 5.92 -5.20
C ASP A 466 3.51 5.04 -6.38
N THR A 467 3.91 5.64 -7.50
CA THR A 467 4.42 4.91 -8.66
C THR A 467 5.64 4.06 -8.28
N ILE A 468 5.61 2.78 -8.66
CA ILE A 468 6.75 1.88 -8.57
C ILE A 468 7.46 1.87 -9.92
N CYS A 469 8.51 2.66 -10.04
CA CYS A 469 9.45 2.62 -11.17
C CYS A 469 10.72 1.87 -10.75
N ALA A 470 10.97 0.70 -11.33
CA ALA A 470 12.03 -0.18 -10.85
C ALA A 470 12.84 -0.82 -11.99
N THR A 471 14.16 -0.57 -12.02
CA THR A 471 15.10 -1.19 -12.96
C THR A 471 15.89 -2.34 -12.33
N GLY A 472 16.00 -3.45 -13.05
CA GLY A 472 16.73 -4.65 -12.63
C GLY A 472 16.33 -5.09 -11.22
N ALA A 473 17.32 -5.24 -10.33
CA ALA A 473 17.15 -5.79 -8.98
C ALA A 473 16.11 -5.03 -8.13
N ASN A 474 15.86 -3.75 -8.42
CA ASN A 474 14.84 -2.99 -7.70
C ASN A 474 13.43 -3.55 -7.98
N GLY A 475 13.19 -4.11 -9.17
CA GLY A 475 11.90 -4.70 -9.52
C GLY A 475 11.56 -5.95 -8.70
N ALA A 476 12.54 -6.59 -8.06
CA ALA A 476 12.31 -7.72 -7.15
C ALA A 476 11.75 -7.28 -5.78
N ILE A 477 11.84 -5.98 -5.44
CA ILE A 477 11.25 -5.43 -4.23
C ILE A 477 9.82 -5.03 -4.57
N ILE A 478 8.85 -5.81 -4.07
CA ILE A 478 7.44 -5.77 -4.50
C ILE A 478 6.86 -4.35 -4.43
N HIS A 479 7.07 -3.64 -3.32
CA HIS A 479 6.68 -2.24 -3.10
C HIS A 479 7.90 -1.31 -3.07
N TYR A 480 8.73 -1.37 -4.11
CA TYR A 480 9.89 -0.47 -4.25
C TYR A 480 9.46 0.99 -4.40
N LYS A 481 10.04 1.88 -3.59
CA LYS A 481 9.90 3.32 -3.74
C LYS A 481 11.27 3.95 -4.05
N PRO A 482 11.45 4.58 -5.23
CA PRO A 482 12.68 5.29 -5.53
C PRO A 482 12.73 6.62 -4.77
N PHE A 483 13.93 7.02 -4.32
CA PHE A 483 14.18 8.35 -3.75
C PHE A 483 15.33 9.01 -4.51
N LYS A 484 15.17 10.29 -4.83
CA LYS A 484 16.19 11.04 -5.58
C LYS A 484 17.53 10.99 -4.82
N GLY A 485 18.61 10.80 -5.57
CA GLY A 485 19.96 10.64 -5.02
C GLY A 485 20.31 9.21 -4.57
N THR A 486 19.33 8.32 -4.40
CA THR A 486 19.57 6.90 -4.03
C THR A 486 18.95 5.89 -5.00
N CYS A 487 18.13 6.36 -5.96
CA CYS A 487 17.56 5.57 -7.04
C CYS A 487 18.60 5.22 -8.12
N LYS A 488 18.30 4.22 -8.93
CA LYS A 488 19.16 3.81 -10.05
C LYS A 488 18.82 4.58 -11.32
N THR A 489 19.84 4.84 -12.13
CA THR A 489 19.64 5.15 -13.55
C THR A 489 19.08 3.92 -14.26
N ILE A 490 18.07 4.11 -15.11
CA ILE A 490 17.42 3.02 -15.83
C ILE A 490 18.39 2.44 -16.85
N ASP A 491 18.57 1.11 -16.82
CA ASP A 491 19.49 0.38 -17.70
C ASP A 491 18.66 -0.36 -18.76
N PRO A 492 18.80 -0.01 -20.06
CA PRO A 492 18.01 -0.63 -21.11
C PRO A 492 18.33 -2.11 -21.32
N SER A 493 19.43 -2.62 -20.77
CA SER A 493 19.78 -4.05 -20.79
C SER A 493 19.07 -4.87 -19.70
N LYS A 494 18.35 -4.22 -18.79
CA LYS A 494 17.63 -4.85 -17.67
C LYS A 494 16.12 -4.76 -17.86
N ILE A 495 15.40 -5.63 -17.16
CA ILE A 495 13.96 -5.46 -16.96
C ILE A 495 13.68 -4.10 -16.29
N TYR A 496 12.64 -3.44 -16.79
CA TYR A 496 12.02 -2.27 -16.17
C TYR A 496 10.57 -2.62 -15.80
N LEU A 497 10.23 -2.52 -14.52
CA LEU A 497 8.88 -2.68 -14.01
C LEU A 497 8.32 -1.31 -13.67
N CYS A 498 7.13 -1.02 -14.20
CA CYS A 498 6.37 0.19 -13.90
C CYS A 498 4.98 -0.23 -13.43
N ASP A 499 4.71 -0.04 -12.14
CA ASP A 499 3.39 -0.18 -11.55
C ASP A 499 2.90 1.17 -11.07
N SER A 500 1.73 1.57 -11.55
CA SER A 500 1.28 2.94 -11.40
C SER A 500 -0.20 3.09 -11.71
N GLY A 501 -0.84 4.08 -11.08
CA GLY A 501 -2.24 4.37 -11.31
C GLY A 501 -2.60 5.82 -11.01
N ALA A 502 -3.82 6.21 -11.39
CA ALA A 502 -4.33 7.55 -11.20
C ALA A 502 -5.78 7.58 -10.75
N GLN A 503 -6.11 8.66 -10.04
CA GLN A 503 -7.46 9.09 -9.74
C GLN A 503 -7.93 10.06 -10.83
N TYR A 504 -9.04 9.72 -11.45
CA TYR A 504 -9.82 10.60 -12.31
C TYR A 504 -11.22 10.80 -11.70
N LEU A 505 -11.92 11.88 -12.04
CA LEU A 505 -13.29 12.08 -11.53
C LEU A 505 -14.26 10.93 -11.89
N ASP A 506 -13.98 10.25 -13.00
CA ASP A 506 -14.76 9.12 -13.53
C ASP A 506 -14.23 7.74 -13.12
N GLY A 507 -13.09 7.63 -12.43
CA GLY A 507 -12.62 6.34 -11.93
C GLY A 507 -11.17 6.31 -11.44
N THR A 508 -10.79 5.14 -10.92
CA THR A 508 -9.45 4.86 -10.40
C THR A 508 -8.78 3.83 -11.29
N THR A 509 -7.49 4.02 -11.61
CA THR A 509 -6.71 3.07 -12.39
C THR A 509 -5.61 2.42 -11.56
N ASP A 510 -5.26 1.21 -11.96
CA ASP A 510 -4.14 0.43 -11.45
C ASP A 510 -3.58 -0.42 -12.59
N THR A 511 -2.29 -0.29 -12.90
CA THR A 511 -1.69 -0.94 -14.06
C THR A 511 -0.18 -1.10 -13.90
N THR A 512 0.22 -2.35 -13.72
CA THR A 512 1.61 -2.78 -13.89
C THR A 512 1.94 -3.25 -15.32
N ARG A 513 3.05 -2.76 -15.86
CA ARG A 513 3.75 -3.35 -17.01
C ARG A 513 5.23 -3.59 -16.69
N THR A 514 5.69 -4.78 -17.05
CA THR A 514 7.11 -5.12 -17.09
C THR A 514 7.58 -5.14 -18.54
N VAL A 515 8.64 -4.40 -18.85
CA VAL A 515 9.18 -4.23 -20.21
C VAL A 515 10.69 -4.46 -20.25
N HIS A 516 11.22 -4.70 -21.45
CA HIS A 516 12.66 -4.74 -21.72
C HIS A 516 12.96 -3.92 -22.98
N MET A 517 13.87 -2.95 -22.87
CA MET A 517 14.18 -2.00 -23.94
C MET A 517 15.36 -2.44 -24.82
N GLY A 518 16.08 -3.49 -24.43
CA GLY A 518 17.20 -4.09 -25.13
C GLY A 518 16.92 -5.54 -25.56
N THR A 519 17.86 -6.44 -25.25
CA THR A 519 17.73 -7.89 -25.47
C THR A 519 17.57 -8.62 -24.12
N PRO A 520 16.41 -9.21 -23.83
CA PRO A 520 16.20 -9.96 -22.60
C PRO A 520 16.90 -11.32 -22.62
N THR A 521 17.20 -11.84 -21.44
CA THR A 521 17.76 -13.18 -21.23
C THR A 521 16.70 -14.26 -21.36
N ALA A 522 17.12 -15.51 -21.59
CA ALA A 522 16.21 -16.65 -21.67
C ALA A 522 15.41 -16.88 -20.37
N ASP A 523 16.01 -16.57 -19.22
CA ASP A 523 15.36 -16.69 -17.91
C ASP A 523 14.28 -15.62 -17.71
N GLU A 524 14.59 -14.35 -18.05
CA GLU A 524 13.62 -13.23 -18.03
C GLU A 524 12.42 -13.51 -18.96
N ILE A 525 12.67 -13.97 -20.20
CA ILE A 525 11.63 -14.33 -21.17
C ILE A 525 10.74 -15.45 -20.62
N LYS A 526 11.36 -16.54 -20.12
CA LYS A 526 10.63 -17.68 -19.59
C LYS A 526 9.72 -17.26 -18.44
N ASN A 527 10.26 -16.59 -17.43
CA ASN A 527 9.51 -16.24 -16.23
C ASN A 527 8.43 -15.19 -16.53
N TYR A 528 8.68 -14.24 -17.45
CA TYR A 528 7.64 -13.32 -17.93
C TYR A 528 6.49 -14.06 -18.59
N THR A 529 6.83 -15.03 -19.44
CA THR A 529 5.82 -15.83 -20.13
C THR A 529 5.00 -16.67 -19.16
N LEU A 530 5.60 -17.24 -18.09
CA LEU A 530 4.85 -17.97 -17.06
C LEU A 530 3.87 -17.06 -16.31
N VAL A 531 4.29 -15.85 -15.94
CA VAL A 531 3.41 -14.84 -15.32
C VAL A 531 2.28 -14.47 -16.29
N LEU A 532 2.59 -14.20 -17.56
CA LEU A 532 1.61 -13.89 -18.59
C LEU A 532 0.59 -15.03 -18.77
N LYS A 533 1.00 -16.30 -18.74
CA LYS A 533 0.08 -17.44 -18.83
C LYS A 533 -0.89 -17.47 -17.65
N GLY A 534 -0.41 -17.19 -16.44
CA GLY A 534 -1.27 -17.03 -15.26
C GLY A 534 -2.30 -15.92 -15.44
N HIS A 535 -1.83 -14.76 -15.90
CA HIS A 535 -2.66 -13.58 -16.18
C HIS A 535 -3.76 -13.86 -17.20
N LEU A 536 -3.40 -14.50 -18.32
CA LEU A 536 -4.31 -14.87 -19.40
C LEU A 536 -5.29 -15.95 -18.97
N ALA A 537 -4.86 -16.95 -18.21
CA ALA A 537 -5.72 -18.03 -17.76
C ALA A 537 -6.82 -17.52 -16.83
N LEU A 538 -6.48 -16.62 -15.90
CA LEU A 538 -7.47 -16.01 -15.04
C LEU A 538 -8.39 -15.06 -15.81
N GLY A 539 -7.83 -14.18 -16.65
CA GLY A 539 -8.62 -13.24 -17.46
C GLY A 539 -9.58 -13.89 -18.47
N ASN A 540 -9.33 -15.15 -18.86
CA ASN A 540 -10.21 -15.94 -19.74
C ASN A 540 -11.16 -16.89 -19.00
N LEU A 541 -11.14 -16.90 -17.68
CA LEU A 541 -11.91 -17.85 -16.91
C LEU A 541 -13.41 -17.56 -17.04
N LYS A 542 -14.17 -18.61 -17.37
CA LYS A 542 -15.63 -18.64 -17.19
C LYS A 542 -15.94 -19.54 -16.01
N PHE A 543 -16.68 -19.03 -15.03
CA PHE A 543 -16.87 -19.70 -13.75
C PHE A 543 -18.31 -19.55 -13.26
N PRO A 544 -18.85 -20.50 -12.48
CA PRO A 544 -20.23 -20.40 -12.03
C PRO A 544 -20.42 -19.26 -11.02
N GLU A 545 -21.61 -18.65 -10.99
CA GLU A 545 -21.98 -17.66 -9.98
C GLU A 545 -21.79 -18.20 -8.55
N HIS A 546 -21.57 -17.32 -7.56
CA HIS A 546 -21.20 -17.68 -6.17
C HIS A 546 -19.79 -18.27 -5.99
N THR A 547 -18.93 -18.25 -7.01
CA THR A 547 -17.52 -18.60 -6.84
C THR A 547 -16.79 -17.51 -6.06
N THR A 548 -16.02 -17.91 -5.05
CA THR A 548 -15.17 -17.03 -4.24
C THR A 548 -13.76 -16.95 -4.83
N GLY A 549 -13.08 -15.82 -4.64
CA GLY A 549 -11.79 -15.56 -5.28
C GLY A 549 -10.69 -16.52 -4.84
N ASN A 550 -10.71 -17.00 -3.60
CA ASN A 550 -9.71 -17.98 -3.11
C ASN A 550 -9.72 -19.30 -3.90
N VAL A 551 -10.86 -19.72 -4.48
CA VAL A 551 -10.97 -20.97 -5.24
C VAL A 551 -10.27 -20.87 -6.60
N ILE A 552 -10.21 -19.67 -7.17
CA ILE A 552 -9.69 -19.44 -8.52
C ILE A 552 -8.29 -18.81 -8.53
N ASP A 553 -7.73 -18.44 -7.38
CA ASP A 553 -6.37 -17.90 -7.24
C ASP A 553 -5.29 -18.83 -7.81
N SER A 554 -5.43 -20.14 -7.59
CA SER A 554 -4.50 -21.14 -8.12
C SER A 554 -4.41 -21.19 -9.64
N ILE A 555 -5.43 -20.69 -10.37
CA ILE A 555 -5.45 -20.65 -11.84
C ILE A 555 -4.35 -19.76 -12.39
N ALA A 556 -4.05 -18.65 -11.71
CA ALA A 556 -2.95 -17.77 -12.06
C ALA A 556 -1.59 -18.36 -11.64
N ARG A 557 -1.53 -19.03 -10.49
CA ARG A 557 -0.28 -19.55 -9.91
C ARG A 557 0.26 -20.82 -10.56
N GLN A 558 -0.62 -21.66 -11.10
CA GLN A 558 -0.27 -23.02 -11.53
C GLN A 558 0.94 -23.09 -12.49
N TYR A 559 1.12 -22.08 -13.35
CA TYR A 559 2.24 -22.05 -14.31
C TYR A 559 3.59 -21.78 -13.66
N LEU A 560 3.63 -20.99 -12.58
CA LEU A 560 4.84 -20.81 -11.77
C LEU A 560 5.08 -22.03 -10.87
N TRP A 561 4.02 -22.58 -10.27
CA TRP A 561 4.11 -23.75 -9.39
C TRP A 561 4.68 -24.99 -10.09
N GLN A 562 4.42 -25.18 -11.38
CA GLN A 562 5.02 -26.26 -12.19
C GLN A 562 6.56 -26.22 -12.21
N TYR A 563 7.17 -25.07 -11.90
CA TYR A 563 8.61 -24.88 -11.81
C TYR A 563 9.10 -24.64 -10.37
N GLY A 564 8.24 -24.83 -9.35
CA GLY A 564 8.56 -24.55 -7.95
C GLY A 564 8.74 -23.06 -7.64
N LEU A 565 8.13 -22.18 -8.44
CA LEU A 565 8.14 -20.72 -8.27
C LEU A 565 6.78 -20.23 -7.75
N ASP A 566 6.74 -19.08 -7.08
CA ASP A 566 5.52 -18.44 -6.58
C ASP A 566 5.72 -16.93 -6.42
N TYR A 567 4.67 -16.20 -6.02
CA TYR A 567 4.71 -14.78 -5.64
C TYR A 567 4.00 -14.52 -4.30
N GLY A 568 4.61 -13.64 -3.49
CA GLY A 568 4.24 -13.40 -2.08
C GLY A 568 3.07 -12.45 -1.84
N HIS A 569 2.15 -12.28 -2.79
CA HIS A 569 0.96 -11.43 -2.66
C HIS A 569 -0.29 -12.10 -3.27
N GLY A 570 -1.47 -11.51 -3.09
CA GLY A 570 -2.70 -11.97 -3.74
C GLY A 570 -2.69 -11.74 -5.25
N THR A 571 -3.51 -12.47 -6.01
CA THR A 571 -3.62 -12.28 -7.46
C THR A 571 -4.43 -11.03 -7.83
N SER A 572 -5.27 -10.54 -6.91
CA SER A 572 -6.21 -9.45 -7.17
C SER A 572 -6.74 -8.80 -5.88
N HIS A 573 -7.19 -7.56 -6.01
CA HIS A 573 -8.04 -6.81 -5.09
C HIS A 573 -9.18 -6.10 -5.87
N GLY A 574 -10.21 -5.63 -5.16
CA GLY A 574 -11.20 -4.72 -5.75
C GLY A 574 -10.61 -3.35 -6.04
N ILE A 575 -11.23 -2.63 -6.99
CA ILE A 575 -10.90 -1.25 -7.36
C ILE A 575 -12.11 -0.36 -7.11
N GLY A 576 -11.92 0.71 -6.32
CA GLY A 576 -12.92 1.74 -6.09
C GLY A 576 -13.08 2.69 -7.29
N LEU A 577 -14.18 3.44 -7.34
CA LEU A 577 -14.47 4.40 -8.40
C LEU A 577 -14.27 5.84 -7.91
N TYR A 578 -13.13 6.40 -8.30
CA TYR A 578 -12.60 7.64 -7.72
C TYR A 578 -12.60 7.54 -6.18
N LEU A 579 -12.06 6.43 -5.67
CA LEU A 579 -11.97 6.01 -4.28
C LEU A 579 -10.66 5.23 -4.08
N ASN A 580 -10.56 4.41 -3.04
CA ASN A 580 -9.37 3.61 -2.77
C ASN A 580 -9.04 2.68 -3.96
N VAL A 581 -7.76 2.62 -4.33
CA VAL A 581 -7.29 1.67 -5.34
C VAL A 581 -7.43 0.22 -4.85
N HIS A 582 -7.19 -0.01 -3.56
CA HIS A 582 -7.51 -1.27 -2.90
C HIS A 582 -8.88 -1.15 -2.22
N GLU A 583 -9.91 -1.72 -2.85
CA GLU A 583 -11.26 -1.76 -2.31
C GLU A 583 -11.66 -3.19 -1.94
N GLY A 584 -12.25 -3.34 -0.75
CA GLY A 584 -12.86 -4.58 -0.33
C GLY A 584 -14.26 -4.78 -0.94
N PRO A 585 -15.00 -5.79 -0.46
CA PRO A 585 -14.51 -6.94 0.29
C PRO A 585 -13.99 -8.04 -0.66
N ILE A 586 -13.96 -7.75 -1.96
CA ILE A 586 -13.72 -8.66 -3.07
C ILE A 586 -12.23 -8.72 -3.44
N GLY A 587 -11.81 -9.86 -3.98
CA GLY A 587 -10.43 -10.06 -4.43
C GLY A 587 -10.17 -11.54 -4.69
N ILE A 588 -9.03 -11.84 -5.31
CA ILE A 588 -8.58 -13.20 -5.65
C ILE A 588 -7.25 -13.43 -4.95
N GLY A 589 -7.23 -14.36 -4.00
CA GLY A 589 -6.07 -14.57 -3.14
C GLY A 589 -6.31 -15.60 -2.04
N PRO A 590 -5.25 -15.99 -1.32
CA PRO A 590 -5.36 -16.92 -0.19
C PRO A 590 -5.97 -16.28 1.08
N ARG A 591 -6.31 -14.98 1.04
CA ARG A 591 -6.81 -14.21 2.19
C ARG A 591 -8.19 -14.71 2.62
N PRO A 592 -8.50 -14.77 3.94
CA PRO A 592 -9.82 -15.18 4.43
C PRO A 592 -10.98 -14.36 3.88
N THR A 593 -10.79 -13.06 3.61
CA THR A 593 -11.80 -12.19 3.00
C THR A 593 -12.20 -12.67 1.60
N ALA A 594 -11.23 -13.04 0.76
CA ALA A 594 -11.46 -13.60 -0.57
C ALA A 594 -12.17 -14.97 -0.55
N ALA A 595 -12.15 -15.67 0.59
CA ALA A 595 -12.88 -16.92 0.80
C ALA A 595 -14.32 -16.74 1.31
N LYS A 596 -14.64 -15.56 1.86
CA LYS A 596 -15.98 -15.24 2.38
C LYS A 596 -16.87 -14.57 1.33
N ASN A 597 -16.27 -13.82 0.41
CA ASN A 597 -17.01 -12.96 -0.52
C ASN A 597 -16.95 -13.52 -1.94
N ALA A 598 -18.12 -13.83 -2.50
CA ALA A 598 -18.25 -14.32 -3.88
C ALA A 598 -18.16 -13.17 -4.89
N LEU A 599 -17.59 -13.45 -6.06
CA LEU A 599 -17.59 -12.53 -7.19
C LEU A 599 -19.00 -12.40 -7.79
N LYS A 600 -19.39 -11.19 -8.17
CA LYS A 600 -20.70 -10.85 -8.74
C LYS A 600 -20.52 -9.91 -9.94
N PRO A 601 -21.46 -9.90 -10.90
CA PRO A 601 -21.49 -8.89 -11.96
C PRO A 601 -21.40 -7.47 -11.39
N GLY A 602 -20.65 -6.59 -12.06
CA GLY A 602 -20.42 -5.21 -11.61
C GLY A 602 -19.22 -5.03 -10.68
N HIS A 603 -18.60 -6.12 -10.21
CA HIS A 603 -17.32 -6.04 -9.51
C HIS A 603 -16.19 -5.62 -10.45
N LEU A 604 -15.39 -4.64 -10.01
CA LEU A 604 -14.17 -4.19 -10.68
C LEU A 604 -12.97 -4.63 -9.84
N ILE A 605 -12.03 -5.39 -10.43
CA ILE A 605 -10.91 -6.01 -9.72
C ILE A 605 -9.61 -5.93 -10.53
N SER A 606 -8.44 -5.97 -9.88
CA SER A 606 -7.16 -6.19 -10.56
C SER A 606 -6.96 -7.66 -10.97
N ASN A 607 -5.94 -7.94 -11.77
CA ASN A 607 -5.42 -9.27 -12.09
C ASN A 607 -3.94 -9.08 -12.33
N GLU A 608 -3.14 -9.38 -11.31
CA GLU A 608 -1.76 -8.91 -11.16
C GLU A 608 -0.78 -10.02 -10.74
N PRO A 609 -0.75 -11.20 -11.38
CA PRO A 609 0.24 -12.21 -11.03
C PRO A 609 1.67 -11.65 -11.22
N GLY A 610 2.61 -12.17 -10.43
CA GLY A 610 3.99 -11.72 -10.46
C GLY A 610 5.01 -12.83 -10.25
N TYR A 611 6.29 -12.46 -10.35
CA TYR A 611 7.44 -13.28 -9.98
C TYR A 611 8.62 -12.35 -9.65
N TYR A 612 9.29 -12.60 -8.53
CA TYR A 612 10.36 -11.73 -8.02
C TYR A 612 11.61 -12.55 -7.74
N SER A 613 12.68 -12.27 -8.49
CA SER A 613 13.98 -12.90 -8.34
C SER A 613 14.89 -11.97 -7.55
N ASP A 614 15.02 -12.23 -6.25
CA ASP A 614 15.77 -11.39 -5.31
C ASP A 614 17.17 -11.04 -5.84
N GLY A 615 17.46 -9.73 -5.87
CA GLY A 615 18.74 -9.20 -6.34
C GLY A 615 18.92 -9.17 -7.87
N ASN A 616 17.95 -9.65 -8.65
CA ASN A 616 18.04 -9.73 -10.12
C ASN A 616 17.00 -8.86 -10.84
N TYR A 617 15.72 -9.22 -10.76
CA TYR A 617 14.61 -8.55 -11.43
C TYR A 617 13.27 -8.99 -10.83
N GLY A 618 12.22 -8.24 -11.10
CA GLY A 618 10.85 -8.69 -10.84
C GLY A 618 9.94 -8.44 -12.02
N ILE A 619 8.88 -9.22 -12.10
CA ILE A 619 7.86 -9.19 -13.13
C ILE A 619 6.52 -9.13 -12.44
N ARG A 620 5.68 -8.20 -12.87
CA ARG A 620 4.25 -8.19 -12.61
C ARG A 620 3.54 -7.72 -13.87
N ILE A 621 2.41 -8.35 -14.17
CA ILE A 621 1.56 -8.00 -15.32
C ILE A 621 0.19 -7.80 -14.75
N GLU A 622 -0.33 -6.59 -14.88
CA GLU A 622 -1.57 -6.24 -14.22
C GLU A 622 -2.56 -5.53 -15.13
N ASN A 623 -3.80 -6.00 -15.07
CA ASN A 623 -4.94 -5.31 -15.64
C ASN A 623 -6.06 -5.21 -14.62
N VAL A 624 -6.85 -4.14 -14.71
CA VAL A 624 -8.18 -4.09 -14.14
C VAL A 624 -9.17 -4.81 -15.05
N MET A 625 -10.07 -5.58 -14.44
CA MET A 625 -11.10 -6.37 -15.09
C MET A 625 -12.46 -6.19 -14.42
N LEU A 626 -13.51 -6.22 -15.23
CA LEU A 626 -14.91 -6.22 -14.82
C LEU A 626 -15.45 -7.65 -14.80
N VAL A 627 -16.14 -8.04 -13.72
CA VAL A 627 -16.95 -9.26 -13.68
C VAL A 627 -18.28 -9.01 -14.37
N LYS A 628 -18.67 -9.87 -15.32
CA LYS A 628 -19.96 -9.80 -16.01
C LYS A 628 -20.58 -11.19 -16.21
N GLU A 629 -21.86 -11.22 -16.57
CA GLU A 629 -22.52 -12.47 -16.98
C GLU A 629 -21.92 -12.97 -18.31
N SER A 630 -21.61 -14.27 -18.38
CA SER A 630 -21.04 -14.89 -19.59
C SER A 630 -22.08 -15.30 -20.64
N GLY A 631 -23.37 -15.19 -20.31
CA GLY A 631 -24.48 -15.75 -21.08
C GLY A 631 -24.60 -17.29 -21.02
N MET A 632 -23.66 -17.99 -20.36
CA MET A 632 -23.70 -19.44 -20.20
C MET A 632 -24.48 -19.84 -18.94
N SER A 633 -25.08 -21.02 -18.98
CA SER A 633 -25.75 -21.63 -17.82
C SER A 633 -25.59 -23.14 -17.83
N TYR A 634 -25.54 -23.75 -16.65
CA TYR A 634 -25.55 -25.20 -16.47
C TYR A 634 -26.47 -25.57 -15.30
N ASN A 635 -27.47 -26.42 -15.56
CA ASN A 635 -28.49 -26.81 -14.58
C ASN A 635 -29.14 -25.63 -13.84
N GLY A 636 -29.42 -24.54 -14.58
CA GLY A 636 -30.01 -23.32 -14.03
C GLY A 636 -29.05 -22.38 -13.30
N ARG A 637 -27.79 -22.78 -13.07
CA ARG A 637 -26.75 -21.92 -12.50
C ARG A 637 -26.10 -21.08 -13.60
N LYS A 638 -26.07 -19.77 -13.42
CA LYS A 638 -25.41 -18.84 -14.35
C LYS A 638 -23.89 -18.92 -14.22
N PHE A 639 -23.21 -18.56 -15.29
CA PHE A 639 -21.75 -18.40 -15.33
C PHE A 639 -21.37 -16.95 -15.53
N LEU A 640 -20.27 -16.56 -14.91
CA LEU A 640 -19.62 -15.26 -14.98
C LEU A 640 -18.34 -15.38 -15.82
N GLU A 641 -17.89 -14.24 -16.33
CA GLU A 641 -16.61 -14.08 -17.03
C GLU A 641 -16.00 -12.71 -16.72
N PHE A 642 -14.74 -12.53 -17.10
CA PHE A 642 -14.04 -11.26 -16.95
C PHE A 642 -13.96 -10.49 -18.27
N GLU A 643 -14.05 -9.18 -18.19
CA GLU A 643 -13.76 -8.24 -19.26
C GLU A 643 -12.57 -7.36 -18.87
N THR A 644 -11.52 -7.31 -19.68
CA THR A 644 -10.35 -6.46 -19.42
C THR A 644 -10.67 -4.99 -19.72
N VAL A 645 -10.43 -4.12 -18.74
CA VAL A 645 -10.68 -2.66 -18.82
C VAL A 645 -9.40 -1.91 -19.18
N THR A 646 -8.24 -2.33 -18.65
CA THR A 646 -6.92 -1.73 -18.95
C THR A 646 -6.57 -1.77 -20.43
N VAL A 647 -6.02 -0.66 -20.96
CA VAL A 647 -5.72 -0.48 -22.40
C VAL A 647 -4.22 -0.22 -22.62
N VAL A 648 -3.37 -1.20 -22.31
CA VAL A 648 -1.90 -1.06 -22.44
C VAL A 648 -1.31 -2.37 -23.00
N PRO A 649 -0.44 -2.33 -24.04
CA PRO A 649 0.10 -3.54 -24.64
C PRO A 649 1.04 -4.29 -23.68
N TYR A 650 1.30 -5.56 -23.99
CA TYR A 650 2.30 -6.37 -23.29
C TYR A 650 3.66 -6.25 -23.99
N CYS A 651 4.76 -6.53 -23.27
CA CYS A 651 6.09 -6.46 -23.86
C CYS A 651 6.34 -7.67 -24.76
N ARG A 652 6.22 -7.51 -26.08
CA ARG A 652 6.37 -8.61 -27.04
C ARG A 652 7.75 -9.29 -26.96
N ARG A 653 8.81 -8.54 -26.63
CA ARG A 653 10.18 -9.05 -26.52
C ARG A 653 10.37 -10.04 -25.36
N LEU A 654 9.52 -9.99 -24.34
CA LEU A 654 9.59 -10.87 -23.18
C LEU A 654 8.69 -12.13 -23.33
N ILE A 655 7.99 -12.30 -24.46
CA ILE A 655 7.07 -13.41 -24.67
C ILE A 655 7.76 -14.52 -25.47
N ASP A 656 7.87 -15.71 -24.86
CA ASP A 656 8.18 -16.95 -25.59
C ASP A 656 6.90 -17.52 -26.20
N VAL A 657 6.69 -17.22 -27.49
CA VAL A 657 5.54 -17.72 -28.26
C VAL A 657 5.43 -19.26 -28.22
N LYS A 658 6.55 -19.98 -28.03
CA LYS A 658 6.54 -21.45 -27.97
C LYS A 658 5.94 -22.00 -26.68
N LEU A 659 5.88 -21.21 -25.61
CA LEU A 659 5.23 -21.59 -24.34
C LEU A 659 3.74 -21.23 -24.33
N LEU A 660 3.28 -20.46 -25.29
CA LEU A 660 1.88 -20.11 -25.44
C LEU A 660 1.13 -21.15 -26.29
N THR A 661 -0.10 -21.42 -25.88
CA THR A 661 -1.08 -22.16 -26.67
C THR A 661 -1.63 -21.26 -27.79
N ALA A 662 -2.21 -21.88 -28.83
CA ALA A 662 -2.85 -21.12 -29.91
C ALA A 662 -3.96 -20.17 -29.41
N GLN A 663 -4.69 -20.57 -28.36
CA GLN A 663 -5.75 -19.75 -27.77
C GLN A 663 -5.18 -18.53 -27.02
N GLU A 664 -4.07 -18.70 -26.31
CA GLU A 664 -3.38 -17.58 -25.64
C GLU A 664 -2.79 -16.59 -26.66
N ILE A 665 -2.17 -17.08 -27.73
CA ILE A 665 -1.65 -16.22 -28.82
C ILE A 665 -2.80 -15.43 -29.45
N LYS A 666 -3.91 -16.10 -29.78
CA LYS A 666 -5.10 -15.46 -30.34
C LYS A 666 -5.60 -14.36 -29.40
N TRP A 667 -5.72 -14.65 -28.11
CA TRP A 667 -6.18 -13.67 -27.13
C TRP A 667 -5.27 -12.45 -27.07
N VAL A 668 -3.95 -12.63 -27.00
CA VAL A 668 -3.00 -11.50 -26.95
C VAL A 668 -3.12 -10.65 -28.21
N ASN A 669 -3.21 -11.26 -29.39
CA ASN A 669 -3.37 -10.55 -30.66
C ASN A 669 -4.70 -9.77 -30.71
N GLU A 670 -5.81 -10.36 -30.25
CA GLU A 670 -7.11 -9.68 -30.17
C GLU A 670 -7.08 -8.51 -29.19
N TYR A 671 -6.45 -8.69 -28.02
CA TYR A 671 -6.28 -7.62 -27.03
C TYR A 671 -5.42 -6.48 -27.56
N HIS A 672 -4.29 -6.79 -28.20
CA HIS A 672 -3.41 -5.79 -28.83
C HIS A 672 -4.12 -5.05 -29.97
N GLN A 673 -4.92 -5.75 -30.78
CA GLN A 673 -5.72 -5.11 -31.82
C GLN A 673 -6.76 -4.14 -31.23
N GLN A 674 -7.46 -4.52 -30.15
CA GLN A 674 -8.39 -3.63 -29.46
C GLN A 674 -7.70 -2.37 -28.91
N ILE A 675 -6.48 -2.51 -28.36
CA ILE A 675 -5.68 -1.37 -27.91
C ILE A 675 -5.35 -0.46 -29.09
N TRP A 676 -4.89 -1.03 -30.21
CA TRP A 676 -4.59 -0.27 -31.42
C TRP A 676 -5.81 0.50 -31.92
N ASP A 677 -6.97 -0.14 -31.99
CA ASP A 677 -8.21 0.48 -32.48
C ASP A 677 -8.67 1.62 -31.56
N LYS A 678 -8.48 1.48 -30.24
CA LYS A 678 -8.85 2.49 -29.24
C LYS A 678 -7.90 3.69 -29.19
N LEU A 679 -6.58 3.45 -29.28
CA LEU A 679 -5.56 4.48 -29.02
C LEU A 679 -4.84 4.96 -30.28
N GLY A 680 -4.64 4.10 -31.28
CA GLY A 680 -3.92 4.43 -32.52
C GLY A 680 -4.43 5.68 -33.23
N PRO A 681 -5.76 5.86 -33.41
CA PRO A 681 -6.32 7.06 -34.04
C PRO A 681 -6.07 8.38 -33.29
N SER A 682 -5.69 8.32 -32.01
CA SER A 682 -5.46 9.50 -31.18
C SER A 682 -4.06 10.10 -31.28
N PHE A 683 -3.14 9.40 -31.95
CA PHE A 683 -1.78 9.84 -32.15
C PHE A 683 -1.55 10.25 -33.60
N GLU A 684 -0.71 11.25 -33.83
CA GLU A 684 -0.32 11.61 -35.20
C GLU A 684 0.49 10.48 -35.83
N LYS A 685 0.24 10.16 -37.11
CA LYS A 685 0.87 9.01 -37.78
C LYS A 685 2.41 9.06 -37.82
N THR A 686 2.99 10.26 -37.70
CA THR A 686 4.43 10.51 -37.67
C THR A 686 5.01 10.58 -36.26
N SER A 687 4.18 10.50 -35.23
CA SER A 687 4.61 10.62 -33.84
C SER A 687 5.32 9.34 -33.38
N LEU A 688 6.17 9.51 -32.35
CA LEU A 688 6.89 8.42 -31.71
C LEU A 688 5.93 7.39 -31.10
N GLU A 689 4.87 7.87 -30.45
CA GLU A 689 3.83 7.07 -29.79
C GLU A 689 3.07 6.20 -30.79
N TYR A 690 2.70 6.75 -31.95
CA TYR A 690 2.02 5.99 -32.99
C TYR A 690 2.90 4.84 -33.51
N MET A 691 4.17 5.12 -33.79
CA MET A 691 5.12 4.12 -34.27
C MET A 691 5.40 3.04 -33.21
N TRP A 692 5.59 3.46 -31.95
CA TRP A 692 5.79 2.57 -30.82
C TRP A 692 4.57 1.66 -30.60
N LEU A 693 3.38 2.25 -30.54
CA LEU A 693 2.14 1.50 -30.32
C LEU A 693 1.91 0.48 -31.42
N LYS A 694 2.12 0.86 -32.69
CA LYS A 694 1.96 -0.04 -33.83
C LYS A 694 2.88 -1.25 -33.72
N ARG A 695 4.12 -1.05 -33.27
CA ARG A 695 5.11 -2.11 -33.09
C ARG A 695 4.76 -3.03 -31.92
N GLU A 696 4.34 -2.46 -30.79
CA GLU A 696 3.99 -3.22 -29.59
C GLU A 696 2.62 -3.91 -29.65
N THR A 697 1.75 -3.50 -30.58
CA THR A 697 0.44 -4.15 -30.83
C THR A 697 0.43 -5.02 -32.09
N SER A 698 1.57 -5.20 -32.75
CA SER A 698 1.66 -6.13 -33.88
C SER A 698 1.46 -7.57 -33.41
N PRO A 699 0.82 -8.44 -34.21
CA PRO A 699 0.61 -9.85 -33.85
C PRO A 699 1.92 -10.56 -33.44
N LEU A 700 1.81 -11.47 -32.47
CA LEU A 700 2.91 -12.31 -31.99
C LEU A 700 3.41 -13.33 -33.03
#